data_AF-A0A818BSR2-F1
#
_entry.id   AF-A0A818BSR2-F1
#
_cell.length_a   1.000
_cell.length_b   1.000
_cell.length_c   1.000
_cell.angle_alpha   90.00
_cell.angle_beta   90.00
_cell.angle_gamma   90.00
#
_symmetry.space_group_name_H-M   'P 1'
#
loop_
_entity.id
_entity.type
_entity.pdbx_description
1 polymer ?
#
loop_
_entity_poly.entity_id
_entity_poly.type
_entity_poly.pdbx_seq_one_letter_code
_entity_poly.pdbx_strand_id
1 'polypeptide(L)'
;MNELTICNSRIRPRAQSLFEFRSRTNTEITIALLDRFISPRDTTSPSNEHVGSSDQCNVIIRTGIRRTIFFICQPIIAGFFIFPLLILFWQAGWNFMVVWLDTPIGKHGIVLLMLYILAQLIFIFIYLNQDNLYDYLQKQKTKLFISMIVQCHTFITATTYIIQWVSMWTIWDRYTPADWLLMLVVSIVALFAVIALMGHPCDLVCAPFILSYDSIEYNIRIGSPFLTENINECLSHFLNYIFYEYVISLLSILAWRGSYTLLDVFLFPKNPFMSAISSLLLGYPLYFLLMYTQSYTSKVCEQPIFSYFNYLPLIHNIRHLTAFFTCVLLWRGFWLLFDTYIATMTLALKSPYLFYILCMFISFFILSLLKTASSINGPMSHIHVTRVAKYIKSKRPDIKLFIWHDMLSQLVNSGYNNITELIELIVPMIWTYVDDVKLWFDDGFWVKFSMFREVWVASSFKGSSGETTTMSYIAHHQRNQQTWLEAMYIASNRHKVNFAGIVITGWSRYDHMLSLCELLPSSIPSLAYALQTIVYGYIDYEKNITISTSLLGCDRMPLWEKSMQVTYITCSFPGHEMYEIMYQYDTLLRQYEETMSFVRLFITDIHLRQNYIHYKRSQECLQRLIYLEDQMIYFITAFQRVCVFFFTPDIGSEWLQTYFMRKFREVQYRINFIERRLKTQTSWPQRPLPNNTAFIFVKRRNITNLNLL
;
A
#
# COMPACT_ATOMS: atom_id res chain seq x y z
N MET A 1 -27.36 31.19 -26.81
CA MET A 1 -26.76 30.07 -27.57
C MET A 1 -25.71 29.46 -26.66
N ASN A 2 -26.14 28.64 -25.72
CA ASN A 2 -26.26 27.17 -25.82
C ASN A 2 -24.90 26.48 -25.76
N GLU A 3 -24.64 25.95 -24.57
CA GLU A 3 -24.10 24.62 -24.27
C GLU A 3 -22.79 24.17 -24.94
N LEU A 4 -21.78 23.94 -24.09
CA LEU A 4 -21.24 22.59 -23.87
C LEU A 4 -20.45 22.56 -22.55
N THR A 5 -21.17 22.15 -21.50
CA THR A 5 -20.68 21.30 -20.42
C THR A 5 -19.75 20.19 -20.94
N ILE A 6 -18.71 19.82 -20.17
CA ILE A 6 -18.42 18.41 -19.81
C ILE A 6 -17.27 18.32 -18.79
N CYS A 7 -17.62 17.69 -17.66
CA CYS A 7 -16.82 16.90 -16.72
C CYS A 7 -15.81 17.57 -15.77
N ASN A 8 -16.38 18.02 -14.64
CA ASN A 8 -15.96 17.60 -13.31
C ASN A 8 -15.47 16.13 -13.28
N SER A 9 -14.16 15.90 -13.31
CA SER A 9 -13.61 14.63 -12.85
C SER A 9 -13.33 14.73 -11.35
N ARG A 10 -14.36 14.43 -10.55
CA ARG A 10 -14.20 13.94 -9.18
C ARG A 10 -13.42 12.62 -9.25
N ILE A 11 -12.10 12.70 -9.38
CA ILE A 11 -11.23 11.55 -9.14
C ILE A 11 -11.00 11.53 -7.62
N ARG A 12 -11.96 10.94 -6.90
CA ARG A 12 -11.64 10.38 -5.58
C ARG A 12 -10.49 9.40 -5.79
N PRO A 13 -9.39 9.44 -5.02
CA PRO A 13 -8.41 8.37 -5.06
C PRO A 13 -9.16 7.07 -4.71
N ARG A 14 -9.32 6.19 -5.70
CA ARG A 14 -9.80 4.82 -5.49
C ARG A 14 -8.87 4.19 -4.46
N ALA A 15 -9.47 3.56 -3.45
CA ALA A 15 -8.81 2.83 -2.38
C ALA A 15 -7.55 2.12 -2.89
N GLN A 16 -6.38 2.55 -2.41
CA GLN A 16 -5.13 1.85 -2.65
C GLN A 16 -5.25 0.45 -2.04
N SER A 17 -5.17 -0.57 -2.89
CA SER A 17 -5.13 -1.98 -2.51
C SER A 17 -3.76 -2.31 -1.90
N LEU A 18 -3.65 -2.19 -0.58
CA LEU A 18 -2.49 -2.66 0.18
C LEU A 18 -2.75 -4.08 0.70
N PHE A 19 -2.82 -5.04 -0.22
CA PHE A 19 -2.75 -6.47 0.12
C PHE A 19 -1.36 -7.01 -0.24
N GLU A 20 -0.41 -6.78 0.68
CA GLU A 20 0.78 -7.60 0.75
C GLU A 20 0.36 -9.01 1.21
N PHE A 21 0.87 -10.06 0.55
CA PHE A 21 0.81 -11.42 1.09
C PHE A 21 1.27 -11.35 2.55
N ARG A 22 0.44 -11.71 3.52
CA ARG A 22 0.71 -11.36 4.93
C ARG A 22 1.97 -12.07 5.43
N SER A 23 3.13 -11.42 5.35
CA SER A 23 4.40 -12.01 5.79
C SER A 23 4.36 -12.33 7.27
N ARG A 24 3.64 -11.51 8.06
CA ARG A 24 3.57 -11.60 9.53
C ARG A 24 2.80 -12.79 10.08
N THR A 25 1.69 -13.25 9.49
CA THR A 25 0.97 -14.43 10.01
C THR A 25 1.80 -15.69 9.78
N ASN A 26 2.35 -15.83 8.57
CA ASN A 26 3.27 -16.91 8.25
C ASN A 26 4.55 -16.86 9.13
N THR A 27 5.06 -15.67 9.47
CA THR A 27 6.18 -15.52 10.43
C THR A 27 5.77 -15.86 11.87
N GLU A 28 4.59 -15.44 12.36
CA GLU A 28 4.04 -15.81 13.69
C GLU A 28 3.88 -17.33 13.82
N ILE A 29 3.39 -17.99 12.76
CA ILE A 29 3.28 -19.46 12.67
C ILE A 29 4.67 -20.12 12.70
N THR A 30 5.61 -19.63 11.89
CA THR A 30 6.97 -20.18 11.82
C THR A 30 7.71 -20.00 13.16
N ILE A 31 7.51 -18.87 13.85
CA ILE A 31 8.03 -18.62 15.21
C ILE A 31 7.41 -19.59 16.21
N ALA A 32 6.08 -19.74 16.22
CA ALA A 32 5.39 -20.64 17.15
C ALA A 32 5.81 -22.11 16.97
N LEU A 33 6.05 -22.53 15.73
CA LEU A 33 6.56 -23.87 15.41
C LEU A 33 8.02 -24.03 15.83
N LEU A 34 8.90 -23.09 15.46
CA LEU A 34 10.32 -23.19 15.78
C LEU A 34 10.62 -23.01 17.27
N ASP A 35 9.89 -22.17 18.01
CA ASP A 35 10.06 -22.06 19.48
C ASP A 35 9.68 -23.37 20.20
N ARG A 36 8.75 -24.17 19.65
CA ARG A 36 8.43 -25.52 20.18
C ARG A 36 9.50 -26.57 19.89
N PHE A 37 10.28 -26.41 18.81
CA PHE A 37 11.32 -27.36 18.41
C PHE A 37 12.73 -26.96 18.89
N ILE A 38 13.00 -25.67 19.14
CA ILE A 38 14.34 -25.14 19.40
C ILE A 38 14.57 -24.80 20.88
N SER A 39 13.54 -24.68 21.72
CA SER A 39 13.76 -24.43 23.16
C SER A 39 14.23 -25.71 23.85
N PRO A 40 15.46 -25.78 24.41
CA PRO A 40 15.82 -26.84 25.32
C PRO A 40 14.92 -26.72 26.55
N ARG A 41 14.34 -27.84 26.99
CA ARG A 41 13.80 -27.94 28.35
C ARG A 41 14.99 -27.93 29.30
N ASP A 42 15.37 -26.75 29.79
CA ASP A 42 16.30 -26.67 30.91
C ASP A 42 15.57 -27.12 32.18
N THR A 43 15.66 -28.43 32.43
CA THR A 43 15.43 -29.04 33.73
C THR A 43 16.71 -28.89 34.55
N THR A 44 16.79 -27.93 35.48
CA THR A 44 17.58 -28.06 36.73
C THR A 44 17.24 -26.96 37.77
N SER A 45 16.61 -27.44 38.85
CA SER A 45 16.62 -26.95 40.24
C SER A 45 15.73 -25.77 40.69
N PRO A 46 15.20 -25.84 41.94
CA PRO A 46 14.13 -24.98 42.45
C PRO A 46 14.64 -23.91 43.43
N SER A 47 14.06 -22.71 43.42
CA SER A 47 13.91 -21.92 44.64
C SER A 47 12.86 -20.83 44.47
N ASN A 48 11.91 -20.86 45.42
CA ASN A 48 10.90 -19.90 45.81
C ASN A 48 10.96 -18.50 45.18
N GLU A 49 9.93 -18.12 44.45
CA GLU A 49 9.32 -16.79 44.57
C GLU A 49 7.90 -16.79 43.99
N HIS A 50 7.08 -15.88 44.51
CA HIS A 50 5.63 -15.94 44.61
C HIS A 50 4.82 -16.10 43.31
N VAL A 51 3.74 -16.86 43.43
CA VAL A 51 2.62 -16.95 42.49
C VAL A 51 1.97 -15.56 42.30
N GLY A 52 2.12 -14.99 41.11
CA GLY A 52 1.49 -13.75 40.67
C GLY A 52 1.39 -13.67 39.14
N SER A 53 0.33 -14.25 38.59
CA SER A 53 -0.27 -14.04 37.26
C SER A 53 0.66 -13.73 36.06
N SER A 54 1.12 -14.78 35.40
CA SER A 54 1.63 -14.82 34.02
C SER A 54 0.46 -14.74 33.01
N ASP A 55 0.55 -14.20 31.79
CA ASP A 55 1.49 -14.51 30.72
C ASP A 55 1.64 -13.30 29.76
N GLN A 56 2.78 -12.60 29.83
CA GLN A 56 3.23 -11.73 28.75
C GLN A 56 3.89 -12.59 27.66
N CYS A 57 3.31 -12.65 26.46
CA CYS A 57 4.02 -13.20 25.30
C CYS A 57 5.05 -12.16 24.83
N ASN A 58 6.24 -12.16 25.44
CA ASN A 58 7.36 -11.32 25.04
C ASN A 58 7.92 -11.83 23.70
N VAL A 59 7.50 -11.22 22.58
CA VAL A 59 8.13 -11.43 21.28
C VAL A 59 9.44 -10.65 21.23
N ILE A 60 10.56 -11.34 21.43
CA ILE A 60 11.91 -10.77 21.33
C ILE A 60 12.19 -10.51 19.85
N ILE A 61 12.43 -9.25 19.46
CA ILE A 61 12.92 -8.89 18.13
C ILE A 61 14.38 -9.37 18.04
N ARG A 62 14.60 -10.53 17.40
CA ARG A 62 15.91 -11.20 17.31
C ARG A 62 16.63 -10.80 16.01
N THR A 63 17.90 -10.38 16.12
CA THR A 63 18.73 -9.83 15.03
C THR A 63 19.34 -10.89 14.09
N GLY A 64 19.66 -10.46 12.86
CA GLY A 64 20.61 -11.09 11.92
C GLY A 64 20.26 -12.48 11.38
N ILE A 65 21.03 -13.48 11.81
CA ILE A 65 21.04 -14.86 11.27
C ILE A 65 19.69 -15.56 11.44
N ARG A 66 19.03 -15.37 12.58
CA ARG A 66 17.71 -15.99 12.84
C ARG A 66 16.65 -15.48 11.86
N ARG A 67 16.65 -14.19 11.50
CA ARG A 67 15.70 -13.61 10.53
C ARG A 67 15.86 -14.23 9.13
N THR A 68 17.09 -14.47 8.70
CA THR A 68 17.38 -15.15 7.43
C THR A 68 16.92 -16.60 7.46
N ILE A 69 17.15 -17.31 8.57
CA ILE A 69 16.65 -18.68 8.76
C ILE A 69 15.12 -18.70 8.70
N PHE A 70 14.43 -17.81 9.41
CA PHE A 70 12.97 -17.70 9.35
C PHE A 70 12.47 -17.40 7.94
N PHE A 71 13.11 -16.47 7.21
CA PHE A 71 12.73 -16.12 5.84
C PHE A 71 12.84 -17.31 4.88
N ILE A 72 13.84 -18.17 5.04
CA ILE A 72 14.05 -19.39 4.22
C ILE A 72 13.10 -20.51 4.67
N CYS A 73 12.97 -20.77 5.97
CA CYS A 73 12.18 -21.88 6.48
C CYS A 73 10.66 -21.66 6.36
N GLN A 74 10.20 -20.41 6.39
CA GLN A 74 8.77 -20.09 6.41
C GLN A 74 8.01 -20.61 5.17
N PRO A 75 8.43 -20.33 3.91
CA PRO A 75 7.76 -20.88 2.74
C PRO A 75 7.84 -22.41 2.66
N ILE A 76 8.92 -23.02 3.18
CA ILE A 76 9.10 -24.47 3.21
C ILE A 76 8.10 -25.11 4.18
N ILE A 77 7.99 -24.58 5.41
CA ILE A 77 7.05 -25.07 6.43
C ILE A 77 5.60 -24.91 5.95
N ALA A 78 5.27 -23.73 5.43
CA ALA A 78 3.94 -23.44 4.89
C ALA A 78 3.58 -24.39 3.72
N GLY A 79 4.48 -24.54 2.74
CA GLY A 79 4.22 -25.28 1.51
C GLY A 79 4.26 -26.80 1.66
N PHE A 80 5.19 -27.34 2.47
CA PHE A 80 5.40 -28.79 2.56
C PHE A 80 4.83 -29.46 3.82
N PHE A 81 4.48 -28.69 4.86
CA PHE A 81 3.96 -29.28 6.11
C PHE A 81 2.52 -28.87 6.40
N ILE A 82 2.23 -27.56 6.42
CA ILE A 82 0.89 -27.07 6.76
C ILE A 82 -0.07 -27.31 5.59
N PHE A 83 0.36 -26.98 4.38
CA PHE A 83 -0.49 -27.04 3.20
C PHE A 83 -1.00 -28.45 2.83
N PRO A 84 -0.19 -29.52 2.87
CA PRO A 84 -0.69 -30.87 2.60
C PRO A 84 -1.74 -31.35 3.62
N LEU A 85 -1.61 -30.95 4.89
CA LEU A 85 -2.62 -31.22 5.90
C LEU A 85 -3.93 -30.51 5.57
N LEU A 86 -3.86 -29.23 5.20
CA LEU A 86 -5.04 -28.46 4.79
C LEU A 86 -5.75 -29.11 3.60
N ILE A 87 -5.00 -29.56 2.58
CA ILE A 87 -5.59 -30.27 1.44
C ILE A 87 -6.20 -31.60 1.88
N LEU A 88 -5.56 -32.35 2.79
CA LEU A 88 -6.11 -33.61 3.28
C LEU A 88 -7.48 -33.39 3.95
N PHE A 89 -7.66 -32.28 4.67
CA PHE A 89 -8.97 -31.92 5.24
C PHE A 89 -10.02 -31.66 4.15
N TRP A 90 -9.67 -30.80 3.19
CA TRP A 90 -10.58 -30.41 2.10
C TRP A 90 -10.92 -31.59 1.16
N GLN A 91 -9.92 -32.38 0.75
CA GLN A 91 -10.10 -33.53 -0.11
C GLN A 91 -10.92 -34.63 0.57
N ALA A 92 -10.67 -34.91 1.85
CA ALA A 92 -11.44 -35.90 2.57
C ALA A 92 -12.91 -35.48 2.73
N GLY A 93 -13.16 -34.21 3.09
CA GLY A 93 -14.53 -33.70 3.16
C GLY A 93 -15.25 -33.67 1.82
N TRP A 94 -14.53 -33.32 0.75
CA TRP A 94 -15.07 -33.35 -0.61
C TRP A 94 -15.47 -34.76 -1.03
N ASN A 95 -14.56 -35.73 -0.88
CA ASN A 95 -14.83 -37.11 -1.27
C ASN A 95 -15.87 -37.79 -0.39
N PHE A 96 -15.95 -37.43 0.90
CA PHE A 96 -17.07 -37.83 1.75
C PHE A 96 -18.41 -37.40 1.14
N MET A 97 -18.52 -36.14 0.73
CA MET A 97 -19.74 -35.60 0.12
C MET A 97 -20.03 -36.26 -1.24
N VAL A 98 -19.03 -36.47 -2.09
CA VAL A 98 -19.20 -37.13 -3.39
C VAL A 98 -19.72 -38.56 -3.21
N VAL A 99 -19.11 -39.36 -2.33
CA VAL A 99 -19.55 -40.74 -2.04
C VAL A 99 -20.97 -40.76 -1.47
N TRP A 100 -21.32 -39.80 -0.61
CA TRP A 100 -22.68 -39.67 -0.09
C TRP A 100 -23.68 -39.28 -1.19
N LEU A 101 -23.29 -38.39 -2.10
CA LEU A 101 -24.12 -37.96 -3.24
C LEU A 101 -24.38 -39.09 -4.25
N ASP A 102 -23.55 -40.13 -4.28
CA ASP A 102 -23.75 -41.32 -5.12
C ASP A 102 -24.81 -42.30 -4.58
N THR A 103 -25.30 -42.08 -3.35
CA THR A 103 -26.43 -42.85 -2.80
C THR A 103 -27.73 -42.57 -3.57
N PRO A 104 -28.72 -43.49 -3.53
CA PRO A 104 -30.01 -43.27 -4.20
C PRO A 104 -30.69 -41.95 -3.81
N ILE A 105 -30.54 -41.54 -2.54
CA ILE A 105 -31.07 -40.27 -2.03
C ILE A 105 -30.28 -39.10 -2.60
N GLY A 106 -28.95 -39.15 -2.56
CA GLY A 106 -28.06 -38.07 -3.01
C GLY A 106 -28.12 -37.78 -4.53
N LYS A 107 -28.53 -38.76 -5.34
CA LYS A 107 -28.68 -38.60 -6.80
C LYS A 107 -29.84 -37.71 -7.20
N HIS A 108 -30.83 -37.50 -6.33
CA HIS A 108 -31.93 -36.57 -6.62
C HIS A 108 -31.41 -35.13 -6.76
N GLY A 109 -31.72 -34.49 -7.88
CA GLY A 109 -31.23 -33.13 -8.19
C GLY A 109 -31.59 -32.07 -7.14
N ILE A 110 -32.71 -32.25 -6.44
CA ILE A 110 -33.15 -31.34 -5.37
C ILE A 110 -32.26 -31.39 -4.12
N VAL A 111 -31.57 -32.51 -3.87
CA VAL A 111 -30.73 -32.68 -2.68
C VAL A 111 -29.52 -31.76 -2.71
N LEU A 112 -28.91 -31.55 -3.87
CA LEU A 112 -27.81 -30.59 -4.02
C LEU A 112 -28.25 -29.16 -3.70
N LEU A 113 -29.45 -28.78 -4.16
CA LEU A 113 -30.03 -27.47 -3.85
C LEU A 113 -30.35 -27.34 -2.35
N MET A 114 -30.89 -28.38 -1.73
CA MET A 114 -31.16 -28.40 -0.29
C MET A 114 -29.88 -28.29 0.55
N LEU A 115 -28.81 -29.00 0.17
CA LEU A 115 -27.51 -28.90 0.83
C LEU A 115 -26.88 -27.51 0.68
N TYR A 116 -26.96 -26.91 -0.51
CA TYR A 116 -26.51 -25.54 -0.71
C TYR A 116 -27.30 -24.55 0.14
N ILE A 117 -28.64 -24.64 0.15
CA ILE A 117 -29.49 -23.79 0.99
C ILE A 117 -29.18 -23.99 2.47
N LEU A 118 -28.94 -25.23 2.92
CA LEU A 118 -28.54 -25.51 4.29
C LEU A 118 -27.21 -24.82 4.63
N ALA A 119 -26.22 -24.87 3.74
CA ALA A 119 -24.95 -24.18 3.95
C ALA A 119 -25.14 -22.65 4.03
N GLN A 120 -25.97 -22.08 3.16
CA GLN A 120 -26.33 -20.66 3.19
C GLN A 120 -27.03 -20.26 4.50
N LEU A 121 -27.92 -21.12 5.03
CA LEU A 121 -28.59 -20.89 6.32
C LEU A 121 -27.61 -20.94 7.51
N ILE A 122 -26.56 -21.75 7.43
CA ILE A 122 -25.50 -21.77 8.45
C ILE A 122 -24.64 -20.51 8.34
N PHE A 123 -24.26 -20.09 7.13
CA PHE A 123 -23.49 -18.86 6.94
C PHE A 123 -24.24 -17.62 7.40
N ILE A 124 -25.50 -17.43 7.01
CA ILE A 124 -26.28 -16.29 7.48
C ILE A 124 -26.38 -16.28 9.02
N PHE A 125 -26.52 -17.46 9.64
CA PHE A 125 -26.49 -17.57 11.10
C PHE A 125 -25.14 -17.14 11.69
N ILE A 126 -24.03 -17.58 11.11
CA ILE A 126 -22.67 -17.19 11.53
C ILE A 126 -22.48 -15.68 11.39
N TYR A 127 -22.78 -15.10 10.22
CA TYR A 127 -22.61 -13.68 9.94
C TYR A 127 -23.47 -12.79 10.85
N LEU A 128 -24.71 -13.19 11.14
CA LEU A 128 -25.59 -12.41 12.00
C LEU A 128 -25.24 -12.53 13.49
N ASN A 129 -24.58 -13.61 13.91
CA ASN A 129 -24.24 -13.86 15.32
C ASN A 129 -22.75 -13.67 15.66
N GLN A 130 -21.92 -13.25 14.69
CA GLN A 130 -20.48 -13.13 14.87
C GLN A 130 -20.10 -12.20 16.04
N ASP A 131 -20.76 -11.05 16.19
CA ASP A 131 -20.45 -10.08 17.24
C ASP A 131 -20.86 -10.59 18.63
N ASN A 132 -22.03 -11.23 18.73
CA ASN A 132 -22.51 -11.84 19.98
C ASN A 132 -21.54 -12.93 20.47
N LEU A 133 -21.07 -13.79 19.56
CA LEU A 133 -20.12 -14.85 19.88
C LEU A 133 -18.75 -14.27 20.25
N TYR A 134 -18.30 -13.25 19.53
CA TYR A 134 -17.04 -12.55 19.80
C TYR A 134 -17.03 -11.93 21.20
N ASP A 135 -18.05 -11.15 21.54
CA ASP A 135 -18.18 -10.48 22.83
C ASP A 135 -18.31 -11.46 23.99
N TYR A 136 -19.00 -12.58 23.76
CA TYR A 136 -19.10 -13.65 24.75
C TYR A 136 -17.73 -14.28 25.02
N LEU A 137 -16.97 -14.60 23.97
CA LEU A 137 -15.66 -15.27 24.09
C LEU A 137 -14.60 -14.36 24.72
N GLN A 138 -14.62 -13.06 24.45
CA GLN A 138 -13.72 -12.08 25.07
C GLN A 138 -13.92 -11.96 26.60
N LYS A 139 -15.15 -12.19 27.09
CA LYS A 139 -15.47 -12.11 28.53
C LYS A 139 -15.04 -13.36 29.31
N GLN A 140 -14.67 -14.45 28.64
CA GLN A 140 -14.30 -15.71 29.30
C GLN A 140 -12.85 -15.69 29.81
N LYS A 141 -12.60 -16.33 30.96
CA LYS A 141 -11.25 -16.43 31.56
C LYS A 141 -10.50 -17.72 31.22
N THR A 142 -11.23 -18.79 30.88
CA THR A 142 -10.64 -20.12 30.70
C THR A 142 -10.12 -20.31 29.26
N LYS A 143 -8.79 -20.26 29.09
CA LYS A 143 -8.13 -20.40 27.77
C LYS A 143 -8.51 -21.70 27.03
N LEU A 144 -8.65 -22.82 27.75
CA LEU A 144 -9.03 -24.11 27.15
C LEU A 144 -10.45 -24.04 26.56
N PHE A 145 -11.40 -23.47 27.30
CA PHE A 145 -12.78 -23.33 26.87
C PHE A 145 -12.88 -22.44 25.62
N ILE A 146 -12.20 -21.28 25.64
CA ILE A 146 -12.13 -20.39 24.47
C ILE A 146 -11.58 -21.14 23.25
N SER A 147 -10.47 -21.86 23.44
CA SER A 147 -9.86 -22.63 22.35
C SER A 147 -10.81 -23.69 21.81
N MET A 148 -11.55 -24.40 22.67
CA MET A 148 -12.52 -25.40 22.23
C MET A 148 -13.64 -24.77 21.39
N ILE A 149 -14.24 -23.67 21.85
CA ILE A 149 -15.33 -23.00 21.10
C ILE A 149 -14.82 -22.45 19.77
N VAL A 150 -13.65 -21.80 19.75
CA VAL A 150 -13.04 -21.28 18.52
C VAL A 150 -12.78 -22.42 17.53
N GLN A 151 -12.24 -23.55 17.98
CA GLN A 151 -11.99 -24.70 17.10
C GLN A 151 -13.30 -25.35 16.62
N CYS A 152 -14.31 -25.50 17.47
CA CYS A 152 -15.63 -25.96 17.06
C CYS A 152 -16.24 -25.05 15.99
N HIS A 153 -16.21 -23.73 16.20
CA HIS A 153 -16.69 -22.76 15.22
C HIS A 153 -15.93 -22.85 13.89
N THR A 154 -14.60 -22.97 13.96
CA THR A 154 -13.73 -23.10 12.79
C THR A 154 -14.04 -24.36 11.99
N PHE A 155 -14.23 -25.49 12.67
CA PHE A 155 -14.59 -26.77 12.05
C PHE A 155 -15.97 -26.70 11.38
N ILE A 156 -16.99 -26.17 12.07
CA ILE A 156 -18.34 -25.99 11.52
C ILE A 156 -18.30 -25.12 10.27
N THR A 157 -17.60 -23.99 10.33
CA THR A 157 -17.44 -23.07 9.20
C THR A 157 -16.73 -23.76 8.02
N ALA A 158 -15.65 -24.51 8.29
CA ALA A 158 -14.90 -25.24 7.28
C ALA A 158 -15.75 -26.33 6.59
N THR A 159 -16.52 -27.11 7.35
CA THR A 159 -17.43 -28.12 6.80
C THR A 159 -18.55 -27.46 5.98
N THR A 160 -19.05 -26.31 6.42
CA THR A 160 -20.09 -25.55 5.70
C THR A 160 -19.57 -25.07 4.34
N TYR A 161 -18.32 -24.56 4.28
CA TYR A 161 -17.67 -24.22 3.02
C TYR A 161 -17.51 -25.43 2.08
N ILE A 162 -17.10 -26.58 2.60
CA ILE A 162 -17.01 -27.82 1.79
C ILE A 162 -18.37 -28.18 1.19
N ILE A 163 -19.45 -28.14 1.99
CA ILE A 163 -20.80 -28.44 1.51
C ILE A 163 -21.23 -27.45 0.42
N GLN A 164 -21.01 -26.16 0.62
CA GLN A 164 -21.32 -25.11 -0.36
C GLN A 164 -20.56 -25.33 -1.68
N TRP A 165 -19.25 -25.53 -1.59
CA TRP A 165 -18.37 -25.70 -2.76
C TRP A 165 -18.70 -26.99 -3.52
N VAL A 166 -18.82 -28.13 -2.84
CA VAL A 166 -19.18 -29.41 -3.48
C VAL A 166 -20.56 -29.30 -4.15
N SER A 167 -21.55 -28.73 -3.47
CA SER A 167 -22.90 -28.61 -4.00
C SER A 167 -22.92 -27.76 -5.28
N MET A 168 -22.29 -26.59 -5.25
CA MET A 168 -22.22 -25.70 -6.42
C MET A 168 -21.41 -26.30 -7.56
N TRP A 169 -20.24 -26.86 -7.26
CA TRP A 169 -19.40 -27.51 -8.26
C TRP A 169 -20.13 -28.65 -8.97
N THR A 170 -20.82 -29.50 -8.20
CA THR A 170 -21.58 -30.64 -8.74
C THR A 170 -22.81 -30.20 -9.55
N ILE A 171 -23.49 -29.11 -9.15
CA ILE A 171 -24.58 -28.52 -9.95
C ILE A 171 -24.03 -28.12 -11.32
N TRP A 172 -22.90 -27.42 -11.36
CA TRP A 172 -22.27 -27.06 -12.62
C TRP A 172 -21.82 -28.29 -13.44
N ASP A 173 -21.28 -29.33 -12.81
CA ASP A 173 -20.91 -30.56 -13.52
C ASP A 173 -22.12 -31.30 -14.12
N ARG A 174 -23.27 -31.31 -13.45
CA ARG A 174 -24.48 -32.03 -13.91
C ARG A 174 -25.26 -31.28 -14.99
N TYR A 175 -25.32 -29.96 -14.92
CA TYR A 175 -26.22 -29.14 -15.75
C TYR A 175 -25.54 -28.34 -16.86
N THR A 176 -24.21 -28.38 -16.94
CA THR A 176 -23.44 -27.66 -17.96
C THR A 176 -22.73 -28.66 -18.86
N PRO A 177 -22.73 -28.47 -20.21
CA PRO A 177 -22.02 -29.37 -21.10
C PRO A 177 -20.52 -29.38 -20.80
N ALA A 178 -19.88 -30.55 -20.95
CA ALA A 178 -18.45 -30.76 -20.73
C ALA A 178 -17.57 -30.20 -21.88
N ASP A 179 -17.92 -29.03 -22.41
CA ASP A 179 -17.13 -28.32 -23.41
C ASP A 179 -16.05 -27.47 -22.73
N TRP A 180 -14.78 -27.80 -23.00
CA TRP A 180 -13.64 -27.09 -22.42
C TRP A 180 -13.61 -25.61 -22.83
N LEU A 181 -14.14 -25.24 -24.01
CA LEU A 181 -14.15 -23.87 -24.48
C LEU A 181 -15.16 -23.03 -23.68
N LEU A 182 -16.38 -23.53 -23.50
CA LEU A 182 -17.38 -22.89 -22.64
C LEU A 182 -16.84 -22.69 -21.23
N MET A 183 -16.18 -23.71 -20.68
CA MET A 183 -15.59 -23.69 -19.34
C MET A 183 -14.49 -22.63 -19.19
N LEU A 184 -13.63 -22.49 -20.21
CA LEU A 184 -12.60 -21.47 -20.24
C LEU A 184 -13.23 -20.06 -20.30
N VAL A 185 -14.22 -19.85 -21.15
CA VAL A 185 -14.91 -18.56 -21.28
C VAL A 185 -15.59 -18.18 -19.97
N VAL A 186 -16.30 -19.10 -19.33
CA VAL A 186 -16.98 -18.86 -18.05
C VAL A 186 -15.97 -18.51 -16.94
N SER A 187 -14.84 -19.21 -16.86
CA SER A 187 -13.79 -18.90 -15.89
C SER A 187 -13.12 -17.54 -16.13
N ILE A 188 -12.85 -17.18 -17.39
CA ILE A 188 -12.32 -15.87 -17.75
C ILE A 188 -13.31 -14.76 -17.40
N VAL A 189 -14.60 -14.94 -17.72
CA VAL A 189 -15.66 -13.98 -17.38
C VAL A 189 -15.79 -13.83 -15.87
N ALA A 190 -15.76 -14.94 -15.12
CA ALA A 190 -15.80 -14.92 -13.66
C ALA A 190 -14.59 -14.19 -13.07
N LEU A 191 -13.39 -14.43 -13.58
CA LEU A 191 -12.17 -13.73 -13.18
C LEU A 191 -12.25 -12.21 -13.43
N PHE A 192 -12.72 -11.79 -14.62
CA PHE A 192 -12.94 -10.38 -14.92
C PHE A 192 -14.03 -9.75 -14.03
N ALA A 193 -15.08 -10.50 -13.71
CA ALA A 193 -16.13 -10.03 -12.80
C ALA A 193 -15.59 -9.82 -11.38
N VAL A 194 -14.75 -10.73 -10.85
CA VAL A 194 -14.06 -10.55 -9.55
C VAL A 194 -13.18 -9.30 -9.58
N ILE A 195 -12.38 -9.13 -10.65
CA ILE A 195 -11.52 -7.93 -10.79
C ILE A 195 -12.35 -6.66 -10.93
N ALA A 196 -13.51 -6.69 -11.59
CA ALA A 196 -14.39 -5.54 -11.73
C ALA A 196 -15.08 -5.16 -10.42
N LEU A 197 -15.52 -6.15 -9.63
CA LEU A 197 -16.22 -5.94 -8.36
C LEU A 197 -15.25 -5.55 -7.24
N MET A 198 -14.08 -6.18 -7.16
CA MET A 198 -13.14 -6.03 -6.05
C MET A 198 -11.91 -5.15 -6.39
N GLY A 199 -11.66 -4.92 -7.68
CA GLY A 199 -10.45 -4.23 -8.16
C GLY A 199 -9.21 -5.11 -8.28
N HIS A 200 -9.24 -6.34 -7.74
CA HIS A 200 -8.10 -7.28 -7.72
C HIS A 200 -8.54 -8.75 -7.62
N PRO A 201 -7.70 -9.73 -8.03
CA PRO A 201 -8.00 -11.16 -7.91
C PRO A 201 -7.49 -11.82 -6.62
N CYS A 202 -7.08 -11.05 -5.61
CA CYS A 202 -6.44 -11.59 -4.38
C CYS A 202 -7.32 -12.62 -3.63
N ASP A 203 -8.63 -12.46 -3.63
CA ASP A 203 -9.57 -13.35 -2.91
C ASP A 203 -9.69 -14.73 -3.56
N LEU A 204 -9.17 -14.90 -4.79
CA LEU A 204 -9.02 -16.21 -5.42
C LEU A 204 -7.79 -16.98 -4.91
N VAL A 205 -6.84 -16.29 -4.26
CA VAL A 205 -5.60 -16.87 -3.75
C VAL A 205 -5.83 -17.39 -2.32
N CYS A 206 -5.38 -18.60 -2.05
CA CYS A 206 -5.54 -19.25 -0.74
C CYS A 206 -4.21 -19.86 -0.27
N ALA A 207 -4.26 -20.84 0.63
CA ALA A 207 -3.07 -21.62 1.00
C ALA A 207 -2.41 -22.23 -0.26
N PRO A 208 -1.06 -22.32 -0.34
CA PRO A 208 -0.07 -22.09 0.73
C PRO A 208 0.38 -20.63 0.88
N PHE A 209 -0.05 -19.71 0.01
CA PHE A 209 0.40 -18.33 0.10
C PHE A 209 -0.15 -17.59 1.31
N ILE A 210 -1.37 -17.94 1.68
CA ILE A 210 -2.13 -17.27 2.71
C ILE A 210 -2.46 -18.27 3.81
N LEU A 211 -1.84 -18.09 4.98
CA LEU A 211 -2.16 -18.84 6.20
C LEU A 211 -2.53 -17.86 7.32
N SER A 212 -3.46 -18.29 8.17
CA SER A 212 -3.93 -17.60 9.36
C SER A 212 -3.60 -18.38 10.62
N TYR A 213 -3.41 -17.63 11.71
CA TYR A 213 -3.18 -18.17 13.05
C TYR A 213 -4.48 -18.17 13.84
N ASP A 214 -4.71 -19.22 14.63
CA ASP A 214 -5.94 -19.39 15.39
C ASP A 214 -6.06 -18.36 16.52
N SER A 215 -7.06 -17.49 16.42
CA SER A 215 -7.38 -16.48 17.43
C SER A 215 -8.87 -16.14 17.40
N ILE A 216 -9.41 -15.64 18.51
CA ILE A 216 -10.83 -15.22 18.56
C ILE A 216 -11.16 -14.25 17.42
N GLU A 217 -10.27 -13.30 17.14
CA GLU A 217 -10.50 -12.32 16.07
C GLU A 217 -10.57 -12.96 14.68
N TYR A 218 -9.53 -13.72 14.31
CA TYR A 218 -9.42 -14.27 12.95
C TYR A 218 -10.44 -15.38 12.67
N ASN A 219 -10.93 -16.05 13.71
CA ASN A 219 -11.82 -17.19 13.55
C ASN A 219 -13.29 -16.82 13.67
N ILE A 220 -13.64 -15.72 14.36
CA ILE A 220 -15.04 -15.36 14.65
C ILE A 220 -15.51 -14.15 13.82
N ARG A 221 -14.68 -13.11 13.65
CA ARG A 221 -15.10 -11.87 12.96
C ARG A 221 -14.77 -11.90 11.47
N ILE A 222 -15.79 -11.63 10.66
CA ILE A 222 -15.73 -11.55 9.21
C ILE A 222 -15.74 -10.08 8.78
N GLY A 223 -14.63 -9.62 8.18
CA GLY A 223 -14.52 -8.23 7.71
C GLY A 223 -15.57 -7.87 6.65
N SER A 224 -16.08 -6.63 6.68
CA SER A 224 -17.10 -6.14 5.73
C SER A 224 -16.63 -4.88 4.99
N PRO A 225 -16.68 -4.85 3.64
CA PRO A 225 -16.43 -3.66 2.84
C PRO A 225 -17.63 -2.70 2.78
N PHE A 226 -18.81 -3.12 3.26
CA PHE A 226 -20.07 -2.34 3.21
C PHE A 226 -20.40 -1.60 4.50
N LEU A 227 -19.53 -1.68 5.53
CA LEU A 227 -19.65 -0.84 6.72
C LEU A 227 -19.56 0.63 6.29
N THR A 228 -20.73 1.24 6.16
CA THR A 228 -20.96 2.66 5.91
C THR A 228 -21.94 3.13 6.97
N GLU A 229 -21.78 4.37 7.43
CA GLU A 229 -22.43 4.89 8.66
C GLU A 229 -23.97 4.83 8.68
N ASN A 230 -24.61 4.60 7.53
CA ASN A 230 -26.07 4.64 7.39
C ASN A 230 -26.75 3.27 7.36
N ILE A 231 -26.01 2.17 7.53
CA ILE A 231 -26.53 0.81 7.42
C ILE A 231 -26.50 0.15 8.81
N ASN A 232 -27.65 -0.33 9.29
CA ASN A 232 -27.78 -1.12 10.51
C ASN A 232 -26.76 -2.29 10.50
N GLU A 233 -26.09 -2.57 11.63
CA GLU A 233 -25.11 -3.65 11.77
C GLU A 233 -25.64 -5.00 11.26
N CYS A 234 -26.88 -5.35 11.61
CA CYS A 234 -27.53 -6.57 11.12
C CYS A 234 -27.69 -6.56 9.58
N LEU A 235 -28.06 -5.41 9.01
CA LEU A 235 -28.17 -5.25 7.56
C LEU A 235 -26.79 -5.26 6.89
N SER A 236 -25.76 -4.70 7.52
CA SER A 236 -24.38 -4.73 7.04
C SER A 236 -23.85 -6.16 7.02
N HIS A 237 -24.05 -6.92 8.09
CA HIS A 237 -23.69 -8.35 8.15
C HIS A 237 -24.43 -9.18 7.11
N PHE A 238 -25.71 -8.89 6.90
CA PHE A 238 -26.51 -9.55 5.87
C PHE A 238 -26.04 -9.21 4.45
N LEU A 239 -25.73 -7.93 4.17
CA LEU A 239 -25.16 -7.51 2.88
C LEU A 239 -23.76 -8.09 2.67
N ASN A 240 -22.96 -8.20 3.74
CA ASN A 240 -21.64 -8.80 3.69
C ASN A 240 -21.73 -10.29 3.34
N TYR A 241 -22.65 -10.99 3.98
CA TYR A 241 -22.99 -12.38 3.66
C TYR A 241 -23.40 -12.51 2.19
N ILE A 242 -24.32 -11.69 1.69
CA ILE A 242 -24.72 -11.73 0.26
C ILE A 242 -23.51 -11.50 -0.64
N PHE A 243 -22.68 -10.51 -0.34
CA PHE A 243 -21.58 -10.19 -1.22
C PHE A 243 -20.51 -11.30 -1.23
N TYR A 244 -20.02 -11.74 -0.08
CA TYR A 244 -18.95 -12.75 -0.05
C TYR A 244 -19.46 -14.16 -0.31
N GLU A 245 -20.50 -14.61 0.38
CA GLU A 245 -20.94 -16.00 0.33
C GLU A 245 -21.79 -16.33 -0.90
N TYR A 246 -22.49 -15.34 -1.45
CA TYR A 246 -23.32 -15.55 -2.64
C TYR A 246 -22.62 -15.08 -3.91
N VAL A 247 -22.14 -13.83 -3.97
CA VAL A 247 -21.56 -13.27 -5.21
C VAL A 247 -20.11 -13.71 -5.41
N ILE A 248 -19.21 -13.38 -4.48
CA ILE A 248 -17.79 -13.66 -4.64
C ILE A 248 -17.51 -15.15 -4.61
N SER A 249 -18.11 -15.93 -3.70
CA SER A 249 -17.92 -17.38 -3.66
C SER A 249 -18.35 -18.06 -4.95
N LEU A 250 -19.46 -17.66 -5.59
CA LEU A 250 -19.90 -18.23 -6.85
C LEU A 250 -18.90 -17.94 -7.98
N LEU A 251 -18.44 -16.69 -8.09
CA LEU A 251 -17.45 -16.30 -9.08
C LEU A 251 -16.11 -17.03 -8.85
N SER A 252 -15.70 -17.19 -7.60
CA SER A 252 -14.51 -17.95 -7.22
C SER A 252 -14.61 -19.41 -7.65
N ILE A 253 -15.73 -20.08 -7.36
CA ILE A 253 -15.96 -21.48 -7.77
C ILE A 253 -15.88 -21.62 -9.29
N LEU A 254 -16.48 -20.69 -10.05
CA LEU A 254 -16.42 -20.70 -11.53
C LEU A 254 -15.00 -20.49 -12.07
N ALA A 255 -14.25 -19.56 -11.48
CA ALA A 255 -12.86 -19.29 -11.85
C ALA A 255 -11.97 -20.51 -11.59
N TRP A 256 -12.07 -21.10 -10.40
CA TRP A 256 -11.36 -22.31 -9.98
C TRP A 256 -11.73 -23.51 -10.85
N ARG A 257 -13.03 -23.77 -11.06
CA ARG A 257 -13.52 -24.90 -11.85
C ARG A 257 -12.99 -24.90 -13.27
N GLY A 258 -13.14 -23.81 -14.01
CA GLY A 258 -12.64 -23.77 -15.38
C GLY A 258 -11.12 -23.91 -15.49
N SER A 259 -10.37 -23.38 -14.50
CA SER A 259 -8.92 -23.56 -14.44
C SER A 259 -8.53 -25.02 -14.18
N TYR A 260 -9.26 -25.70 -13.30
CA TYR A 260 -9.03 -27.11 -12.97
C TYR A 260 -9.35 -28.03 -14.16
N THR A 261 -10.52 -27.84 -14.79
CA THR A 261 -10.94 -28.61 -15.98
C THR A 261 -9.98 -28.42 -17.15
N LEU A 262 -9.46 -27.21 -17.36
CA LEU A 262 -8.47 -26.94 -18.40
C LEU A 262 -7.21 -27.81 -18.18
N LEU A 263 -6.71 -27.87 -16.95
CA LEU A 263 -5.56 -28.71 -16.62
C LEU A 263 -5.87 -30.21 -16.77
N ASP A 264 -7.09 -30.65 -16.47
CA ASP A 264 -7.48 -32.06 -16.66
C ASP A 264 -7.51 -32.47 -18.13
N VAL A 265 -7.87 -31.57 -19.04
CA VAL A 265 -7.87 -31.82 -20.49
C VAL A 265 -6.44 -31.82 -21.06
N PHE A 266 -5.60 -30.87 -20.65
CA PHE A 266 -4.32 -30.62 -21.31
C PHE A 266 -3.11 -31.26 -20.61
N LEU A 267 -3.12 -31.45 -19.29
CA LEU A 267 -1.95 -31.91 -18.53
C LEU A 267 -2.03 -33.42 -18.25
N PHE A 268 -1.40 -34.22 -19.11
CA PHE A 268 -1.33 -35.69 -18.97
C PHE A 268 -2.69 -36.37 -18.65
N PRO A 269 -3.73 -36.18 -19.49
CA PRO A 269 -5.11 -36.61 -19.20
C PRO A 269 -5.27 -38.12 -18.93
N LYS A 270 -4.35 -38.94 -19.46
CA LYS A 270 -4.40 -40.42 -19.33
C LYS A 270 -3.59 -40.97 -18.18
N ASN A 271 -2.78 -40.15 -17.49
CA ASN A 271 -1.88 -40.61 -16.44
C ASN A 271 -2.00 -39.67 -15.22
N PRO A 272 -2.83 -40.02 -14.21
CA PRO A 272 -3.10 -39.15 -13.07
C PRO A 272 -1.85 -38.90 -12.23
N PHE A 273 -0.95 -39.88 -12.11
CA PHE A 273 0.32 -39.71 -11.39
C PHE A 273 1.23 -38.69 -12.06
N MET A 274 1.47 -38.82 -13.38
CA MET A 274 2.28 -37.86 -14.13
C MET A 274 1.64 -36.47 -14.15
N SER A 275 0.31 -36.41 -14.20
CA SER A 275 -0.43 -35.16 -14.10
C SER A 275 -0.24 -34.47 -12.76
N ALA A 276 -0.32 -35.23 -11.65
CA ALA A 276 -0.12 -34.73 -10.29
C ALA A 276 1.30 -34.19 -10.06
N ILE A 277 2.31 -34.98 -10.42
CA ILE A 277 3.72 -34.58 -10.27
C ILE A 277 4.04 -33.37 -11.15
N SER A 278 3.55 -33.33 -12.39
CA SER A 278 3.76 -32.19 -13.28
C SER A 278 3.11 -30.92 -12.73
N SER A 279 1.91 -31.01 -12.14
CA SER A 279 1.28 -29.87 -11.47
C SER A 279 2.13 -29.35 -10.30
N LEU A 280 2.69 -30.23 -9.46
CA LEU A 280 3.56 -29.83 -8.36
C LEU A 280 4.90 -29.25 -8.84
N LEU A 281 5.53 -29.85 -9.86
CA LEU A 281 6.80 -29.40 -10.43
C LEU A 281 6.68 -28.04 -11.12
N LEU A 282 5.51 -27.69 -11.67
CA LEU A 282 5.23 -26.35 -12.19
C LEU A 282 4.87 -25.37 -11.07
N GLY A 283 4.09 -25.82 -10.08
CA GLY A 283 3.58 -24.97 -8.99
C GLY A 283 4.65 -24.54 -7.97
N TYR A 284 5.48 -25.46 -7.47
CA TYR A 284 6.42 -25.15 -6.40
C TYR A 284 7.49 -24.11 -6.76
N PRO A 285 8.14 -24.17 -7.95
CA PRO A 285 9.08 -23.13 -8.35
C PRO A 285 8.45 -21.75 -8.39
N LEU A 286 7.23 -21.63 -8.92
CA LEU A 286 6.48 -20.38 -8.94
C LEU A 286 6.11 -19.92 -7.53
N TYR A 287 5.69 -20.84 -6.66
CA TYR A 287 5.39 -20.53 -5.27
C TYR A 287 6.60 -19.98 -4.52
N PHE A 288 7.75 -20.66 -4.57
CA PHE A 288 8.97 -20.19 -3.93
C PHE A 288 9.45 -18.87 -4.53
N LEU A 289 9.40 -18.72 -5.85
CA LEU A 289 9.71 -17.47 -6.52
C LEU A 289 8.83 -16.33 -5.96
N LEU A 290 7.51 -16.51 -5.93
CA LEU A 290 6.56 -15.50 -5.48
C LEU A 290 6.69 -15.18 -3.98
N MET A 291 6.98 -16.17 -3.14
CA MET A 291 7.18 -16.00 -1.70
C MET A 291 8.49 -15.29 -1.37
N TYR A 292 9.60 -15.67 -2.00
CA TYR A 292 10.90 -15.02 -1.76
C TYR A 292 11.02 -13.65 -2.43
N THR A 293 10.37 -13.42 -3.56
CA THR A 293 10.38 -12.11 -4.24
C THR A 293 9.38 -11.12 -3.66
N GLN A 294 8.50 -11.55 -2.75
CA GLN A 294 7.45 -10.72 -2.17
C GLN A 294 7.98 -9.41 -1.55
N SER A 295 9.08 -9.48 -0.79
CA SER A 295 9.73 -8.34 -0.13
C SER A 295 10.42 -7.36 -1.11
N TYR A 296 10.78 -7.85 -2.30
CA TYR A 296 11.36 -7.03 -3.37
C TYR A 296 10.27 -6.39 -4.23
N THR A 297 9.17 -7.10 -4.47
CA THR A 297 8.05 -6.56 -5.25
C THR A 297 7.34 -5.43 -4.52
N SER A 298 7.24 -5.46 -3.18
CA SER A 298 6.70 -4.33 -2.41
C SER A 298 7.53 -3.05 -2.62
N LYS A 299 8.86 -3.15 -2.55
CA LYS A 299 9.79 -2.01 -2.75
C LYS A 299 9.79 -1.44 -4.17
N VAL A 300 9.63 -2.29 -5.19
CA VAL A 300 9.57 -1.84 -6.60
C VAL A 300 8.22 -1.17 -6.89
N CYS A 301 7.14 -1.63 -6.26
CA CYS A 301 5.80 -1.07 -6.42
C CYS A 301 5.58 0.23 -5.65
N GLU A 302 6.47 0.65 -4.74
CA GLU A 302 6.42 1.97 -4.09
C GLU A 302 6.95 3.11 -5.00
N GLN A 303 7.52 2.79 -6.16
CA GLN A 303 8.09 3.79 -7.07
C GLN A 303 7.04 4.32 -8.06
N PRO A 304 6.76 5.64 -8.11
CA PRO A 304 5.80 6.21 -9.06
C PRO A 304 6.45 6.27 -10.45
N ILE A 305 6.18 5.27 -11.29
CA ILE A 305 6.57 5.31 -12.70
C ILE A 305 5.41 5.86 -13.52
N PHE A 306 5.61 7.06 -14.07
CA PHE A 306 4.64 7.84 -14.82
C PHE A 306 4.31 7.15 -16.17
N SER A 307 3.15 6.50 -16.25
CA SER A 307 2.56 6.07 -17.52
C SER A 307 1.04 6.08 -17.43
N TYR A 308 0.38 6.46 -18.52
CA TYR A 308 -1.05 6.71 -18.66
C TYR A 308 -1.94 5.47 -18.42
N PHE A 309 -1.35 4.28 -18.35
CA PHE A 309 -1.98 3.08 -17.82
C PHE A 309 -1.52 2.91 -16.37
N ASN A 310 -2.46 2.81 -15.42
CA ASN A 310 -2.20 2.48 -14.01
C ASN A 310 -1.33 1.21 -13.88
N TYR A 311 -0.01 1.36 -13.94
CA TYR A 311 0.97 0.29 -14.06
C TYR A 311 1.13 -0.50 -12.75
N LEU A 312 1.02 0.19 -11.61
CA LEU A 312 1.07 -0.43 -10.27
C LEU A 312 -0.08 -1.44 -10.05
N PRO A 313 -1.37 -1.08 -10.24
CA PRO A 313 -2.47 -2.05 -10.17
C PRO A 313 -2.32 -3.21 -11.15
N LEU A 314 -1.77 -2.96 -12.34
CA LEU A 314 -1.54 -3.99 -13.34
C LEU A 314 -0.49 -5.02 -12.88
N ILE A 315 0.67 -4.60 -12.37
CA ILE A 315 1.67 -5.52 -11.82
C ILE A 315 1.10 -6.30 -10.64
N HIS A 316 0.37 -5.62 -9.75
CA HIS A 316 -0.24 -6.27 -8.59
C HIS A 316 -1.23 -7.36 -9.01
N ASN A 317 -2.08 -7.05 -10.00
CA ASN A 317 -3.04 -8.00 -10.56
C ASN A 317 -2.35 -9.15 -11.30
N ILE A 318 -1.26 -8.90 -12.03
CA ILE A 318 -0.45 -9.96 -12.67
C ILE A 318 0.15 -10.89 -11.62
N ARG A 319 0.71 -10.34 -10.53
CA ARG A 319 1.28 -11.13 -9.43
C ARG A 319 0.23 -12.01 -8.78
N HIS A 320 -0.93 -11.44 -8.42
CA HIS A 320 -2.03 -12.18 -7.82
C HIS A 320 -2.64 -13.22 -8.76
N LEU A 321 -2.74 -12.91 -10.05
CA LEU A 321 -3.17 -13.87 -11.06
C LEU A 321 -2.18 -15.04 -11.17
N THR A 322 -0.88 -14.74 -11.17
CA THR A 322 0.18 -15.77 -11.14
C THR A 322 0.08 -16.62 -9.87
N ALA A 323 -0.17 -15.99 -8.72
CA ALA A 323 -0.36 -16.69 -7.46
C ALA A 323 -1.62 -17.57 -7.47
N PHE A 324 -2.72 -17.10 -8.06
CA PHE A 324 -3.95 -17.87 -8.24
C PHE A 324 -3.69 -19.13 -9.09
N PHE A 325 -3.07 -19.00 -10.27
CA PHE A 325 -2.75 -20.17 -11.09
C PHE A 325 -1.76 -21.12 -10.39
N THR A 326 -0.84 -20.57 -9.61
CA THR A 326 0.07 -21.37 -8.78
C THR A 326 -0.69 -22.15 -7.70
N CYS A 327 -1.69 -21.53 -7.05
CA CYS A 327 -2.60 -22.20 -6.13
C CYS A 327 -3.33 -23.36 -6.82
N VAL A 328 -3.92 -23.12 -8.00
CA VAL A 328 -4.63 -24.18 -8.75
C VAL A 328 -3.71 -25.38 -9.03
N LEU A 329 -2.49 -25.13 -9.50
CA LEU A 329 -1.50 -26.19 -9.75
C LEU A 329 -1.15 -26.98 -8.48
N LEU A 330 -0.86 -26.29 -7.39
CA LEU A 330 -0.46 -26.93 -6.13
C LEU A 330 -1.59 -27.71 -5.48
N TRP A 331 -2.80 -27.13 -5.44
CA TRP A 331 -4.00 -27.82 -4.95
C TRP A 331 -4.26 -29.07 -5.76
N ARG A 332 -4.29 -28.95 -7.10
CA ARG A 332 -4.52 -30.08 -7.99
C ARG A 332 -3.50 -31.19 -7.84
N GLY A 333 -2.23 -30.84 -7.72
CA GLY A 333 -1.14 -31.81 -7.57
C GLY A 333 -1.32 -32.69 -6.34
N PHE A 334 -1.53 -32.10 -5.17
CA PHE A 334 -1.76 -32.88 -3.95
C PHE A 334 -3.09 -33.62 -3.95
N TRP A 335 -4.14 -33.00 -4.48
CA TRP A 335 -5.46 -33.63 -4.57
C TRP A 335 -5.39 -34.94 -5.35
N LEU A 336 -4.77 -34.93 -6.53
CA LEU A 336 -4.58 -36.14 -7.36
C LEU A 336 -3.69 -37.18 -6.69
N LEU A 337 -2.65 -36.77 -5.95
CA LEU A 337 -1.83 -37.70 -5.17
C LEU A 337 -2.66 -38.39 -4.08
N PHE A 338 -3.51 -37.65 -3.38
CA PHE A 338 -4.39 -38.21 -2.36
C PHE A 338 -5.43 -39.14 -2.98
N ASP A 339 -6.04 -38.80 -4.11
CA ASP A 339 -6.96 -39.70 -4.81
C ASP A 339 -6.27 -40.98 -5.30
N THR A 340 -5.02 -40.89 -5.75
CA THR A 340 -4.28 -42.05 -6.28
C THR A 340 -3.79 -42.99 -5.17
N TYR A 341 -3.29 -42.44 -4.04
CA TYR A 341 -2.58 -43.22 -3.02
C TYR A 341 -3.31 -43.34 -1.68
N ILE A 342 -4.05 -42.31 -1.26
CA ILE A 342 -4.74 -42.30 0.04
C ILE A 342 -6.15 -42.89 -0.11
N ALA A 343 -6.89 -42.51 -1.15
CA ALA A 343 -8.24 -43.00 -1.39
C ALA A 343 -8.29 -44.48 -1.85
N THR A 344 -7.16 -45.08 -2.21
CA THR A 344 -7.03 -46.50 -2.61
C THR A 344 -6.63 -47.42 -1.47
N MET A 345 -6.43 -46.89 -0.24
CA MET A 345 -6.12 -47.71 0.93
C MET A 345 -7.27 -48.67 1.27
N THR A 346 -6.94 -49.85 1.80
CA THR A 346 -7.92 -50.91 2.14
C THR A 346 -9.08 -50.40 3.01
N LEU A 347 -8.81 -49.46 3.92
CA LEU A 347 -9.84 -48.87 4.78
C LEU A 347 -10.79 -47.93 4.01
N ALA A 348 -10.27 -47.17 3.03
CA ALA A 348 -11.07 -46.31 2.17
C ALA A 348 -12.04 -47.12 1.29
N LEU A 349 -11.61 -48.30 0.82
CA LEU A 349 -12.46 -49.20 0.02
C LEU A 349 -13.51 -49.94 0.87
N LYS A 350 -13.17 -50.34 2.10
CA LYS A 350 -14.09 -51.08 2.98
C LYS A 350 -15.09 -50.20 3.72
N SER A 351 -14.69 -49.00 4.14
CA SER A 351 -15.53 -48.07 4.89
C SER A 351 -15.19 -46.62 4.51
N PRO A 352 -15.64 -46.16 3.32
CA PRO A 352 -15.26 -44.84 2.79
C PRO A 352 -15.69 -43.69 3.71
N TYR A 353 -16.89 -43.76 4.29
CA TYR A 353 -17.39 -42.73 5.21
C TYR A 353 -16.50 -42.58 6.46
N LEU A 354 -16.16 -43.70 7.10
CA LEU A 354 -15.31 -43.69 8.29
C LEU A 354 -13.91 -43.18 7.96
N PHE A 355 -13.36 -43.61 6.81
CA PHE A 355 -12.04 -43.21 6.35
C PHE A 355 -11.93 -41.69 6.17
N TYR A 356 -12.83 -41.09 5.39
CA TYR A 356 -12.78 -39.65 5.11
C TYR A 356 -13.04 -38.81 6.35
N ILE A 357 -13.97 -39.22 7.22
CA ILE A 357 -14.19 -38.55 8.51
C ILE A 357 -12.92 -38.59 9.35
N LEU A 358 -12.25 -39.74 9.45
CA LEU A 358 -11.01 -39.89 10.20
C LEU A 358 -9.91 -38.98 9.64
N CYS A 359 -9.74 -38.92 8.32
CA CYS A 359 -8.77 -38.04 7.67
C CYS A 359 -9.04 -36.55 7.95
N MET A 360 -10.30 -36.12 7.89
CA MET A 360 -10.68 -34.75 8.26
C MET A 360 -10.34 -34.44 9.71
N PHE A 361 -10.73 -35.30 10.66
CA PHE A 361 -10.46 -35.08 12.08
C PHE A 361 -8.97 -35.10 12.41
N ILE A 362 -8.20 -36.03 11.84
CA ILE A 362 -6.74 -36.09 12.05
C ILE A 362 -6.09 -34.81 11.52
N SER A 363 -6.43 -34.40 10.29
CA SER A 363 -5.87 -33.17 9.73
C SER A 363 -6.23 -31.95 10.56
N PHE A 364 -7.51 -31.77 10.90
CA PHE A 364 -7.99 -30.65 11.70
C PHE A 364 -7.35 -30.63 13.10
N PHE A 365 -7.21 -31.79 13.74
CA PHE A 365 -6.57 -31.91 15.04
C PHE A 365 -5.10 -31.49 14.99
N ILE A 366 -4.35 -31.97 13.98
CA ILE A 366 -2.95 -31.57 13.79
C ILE A 366 -2.86 -30.07 13.53
N LEU A 367 -3.68 -29.52 12.63
CA LEU A 367 -3.70 -28.08 12.34
C LEU A 367 -4.08 -27.24 13.58
N SER A 368 -5.01 -27.72 14.41
CA SER A 368 -5.38 -27.09 15.69
C SER A 368 -4.23 -27.10 16.68
N LEU A 369 -3.47 -28.21 16.76
CA LEU A 369 -2.26 -28.28 17.59
C LEU A 369 -1.19 -27.30 17.12
N LEU A 370 -1.07 -27.10 15.80
CA LEU A 370 -0.17 -26.13 15.17
C LEU A 370 -0.71 -24.69 15.25
N LYS A 371 -1.96 -24.49 15.71
CA LYS A 371 -2.70 -23.22 15.76
C LYS A 371 -2.87 -22.56 14.39
N THR A 372 -3.12 -23.38 13.37
CA THR A 372 -3.32 -22.96 11.97
C THR A 372 -4.62 -23.52 11.38
N ALA A 373 -5.55 -24.00 12.19
CA ALA A 373 -6.81 -24.57 11.70
C ALA A 373 -7.67 -23.54 10.96
N SER A 374 -7.61 -22.27 11.36
CA SER A 374 -8.24 -21.14 10.67
C SER A 374 -7.81 -21.01 9.21
N SER A 375 -6.60 -21.46 8.86
CA SER A 375 -6.09 -21.38 7.49
C SER A 375 -6.95 -22.17 6.50
N ILE A 376 -7.72 -23.14 7.00
CA ILE A 376 -8.71 -23.91 6.22
C ILE A 376 -9.80 -22.99 5.65
N ASN A 377 -10.12 -21.89 6.34
CA ASN A 377 -11.21 -20.96 6.02
C ASN A 377 -10.73 -19.67 5.32
N GLY A 378 -9.42 -19.48 5.10
CA GLY A 378 -8.83 -18.24 4.57
C GLY A 378 -8.68 -17.13 5.63
N PRO A 379 -7.91 -16.05 5.37
CA PRO A 379 -7.66 -15.03 6.37
C PRO A 379 -8.76 -13.97 6.38
N MET A 380 -9.07 -13.48 7.58
CA MET A 380 -9.88 -12.27 7.79
C MET A 380 -8.92 -11.15 8.25
N SER A 381 -9.00 -9.90 7.74
CA SER A 381 -8.01 -8.82 8.03
C SER A 381 -8.39 -7.87 9.15
N HIS A 382 -7.35 -7.10 9.56
CA HIS A 382 -7.32 -5.77 10.22
C HIS A 382 -7.00 -5.76 11.72
N ILE A 383 -5.72 -5.99 12.15
CA ILE A 383 -5.37 -5.98 13.60
C ILE A 383 -3.96 -5.43 13.95
N HIS A 384 -3.11 -5.04 12.99
CA HIS A 384 -1.72 -4.69 13.35
C HIS A 384 -1.63 -3.43 14.25
N VAL A 385 -2.37 -2.38 13.91
CA VAL A 385 -2.35 -1.10 14.66
C VAL A 385 -2.78 -1.32 16.12
N THR A 386 -3.88 -2.05 16.32
CA THR A 386 -4.41 -2.38 17.65
C THR A 386 -3.40 -3.16 18.50
N ARG A 387 -2.71 -4.16 17.92
CA ARG A 387 -1.67 -4.93 18.63
C ARG A 387 -0.50 -4.07 19.06
N VAL A 388 -0.01 -3.18 18.19
CA VAL A 388 1.11 -2.29 18.51
C VAL A 388 0.74 -1.30 19.60
N ALA A 389 -0.45 -0.68 19.49
CA ALA A 389 -0.94 0.26 20.48
C ALA A 389 -1.02 -0.37 21.88
N LYS A 390 -1.59 -1.58 21.99
CA LYS A 390 -1.63 -2.36 23.24
C LYS A 390 -0.25 -2.68 23.78
N TYR A 391 0.66 -3.13 22.92
CA TYR A 391 2.02 -3.46 23.34
C TYR A 391 2.71 -2.25 23.97
N ILE A 392 2.66 -1.10 23.31
CA ILE A 392 3.28 0.13 23.83
C ILE A 392 2.62 0.54 25.14
N LYS A 393 1.27 0.56 25.20
CA LYS A 393 0.54 0.90 26.44
C LYS A 393 0.81 -0.07 27.59
N SER A 394 1.04 -1.35 27.30
CA SER A 394 1.39 -2.34 28.34
C SER A 394 2.76 -2.10 28.97
N LYS A 395 3.71 -1.52 28.21
CA LYS A 395 5.06 -1.19 28.70
C LYS A 395 5.17 0.24 29.22
N ARG A 396 4.39 1.15 28.64
CA ARG A 396 4.40 2.60 28.88
C ARG A 396 2.97 3.15 28.82
N PRO A 397 2.16 2.93 29.87
CA PRO A 397 0.77 3.40 29.90
C PRO A 397 0.68 4.94 29.88
N ASP A 398 1.74 5.61 30.33
CA ASP A 398 1.88 7.06 30.46
C ASP A 398 2.03 7.81 29.12
N ILE A 399 2.46 7.13 28.05
CA ILE A 399 2.71 7.77 26.75
C ILE A 399 1.41 7.90 25.95
N LYS A 400 1.12 9.10 25.41
CA LYS A 400 0.07 9.30 24.40
C LYS A 400 0.54 8.81 23.03
N LEU A 401 -0.29 8.03 22.35
CA LEU A 401 0.04 7.43 21.06
C LEU A 401 -0.65 8.19 19.94
N PHE A 402 0.11 8.99 19.20
CA PHE A 402 -0.40 9.70 18.04
C PHE A 402 -0.35 8.84 16.79
N ILE A 403 -1.37 8.93 15.96
CA ILE A 403 -1.40 8.28 14.65
C ILE A 403 -2.04 9.19 13.62
N TRP A 404 -1.49 9.20 12.41
CA TRP A 404 -2.06 9.97 11.31
C TRP A 404 -3.43 9.40 10.89
N HIS A 405 -4.39 10.30 10.67
CA HIS A 405 -5.80 9.95 10.40
C HIS A 405 -6.02 9.13 9.12
N ASP A 406 -5.16 9.31 8.12
CA ASP A 406 -5.16 8.58 6.85
C ASP A 406 -4.89 7.08 7.07
N MET A 407 -4.00 6.74 8.02
CA MET A 407 -3.73 5.36 8.44
C MET A 407 -4.90 4.72 9.19
N LEU A 408 -5.83 5.53 9.70
CA LEU A 408 -7.03 5.08 10.39
C LEU A 408 -8.25 4.99 9.47
N SER A 409 -8.18 5.53 8.25
CA SER A 409 -9.38 5.75 7.43
C SER A 409 -10.15 4.46 7.11
N GLN A 410 -9.47 3.33 6.92
CA GLN A 410 -10.16 2.03 6.74
C GLN A 410 -10.79 1.51 8.03
N LEU A 411 -10.15 1.74 9.18
CA LEU A 411 -10.62 1.29 10.50
C LEU A 411 -11.79 2.14 10.99
N VAL A 412 -11.69 3.45 10.86
CA VAL A 412 -12.72 4.42 11.25
C VAL A 412 -13.98 4.29 10.38
N ASN A 413 -13.82 3.89 9.11
CA ASN A 413 -14.96 3.55 8.25
C ASN A 413 -15.58 2.18 8.57
N SER A 414 -14.89 1.31 9.32
CA SER A 414 -15.38 -0.04 9.70
C SER A 414 -16.32 -0.05 10.93
N GLY A 415 -16.74 1.12 11.42
CA GLY A 415 -17.71 1.29 12.50
C GLY A 415 -17.13 1.22 13.92
N TYR A 416 -17.82 1.85 14.87
CA TYR A 416 -17.38 2.08 16.27
C TYR A 416 -16.98 0.79 17.01
N ASN A 417 -17.71 -0.32 16.83
CA ASN A 417 -17.49 -1.57 17.56
C ASN A 417 -16.18 -2.31 17.18
N ASN A 418 -15.58 -1.97 16.03
CA ASN A 418 -14.29 -2.52 15.59
C ASN A 418 -13.09 -1.71 16.08
N ILE A 419 -13.33 -0.53 16.66
CA ILE A 419 -12.28 0.42 17.06
C ILE A 419 -12.47 0.95 18.48
N THR A 420 -13.49 0.55 19.23
CA THR A 420 -13.73 0.96 20.62
C THR A 420 -12.49 0.84 21.48
N GLU A 421 -11.79 -0.28 21.38
CA GLU A 421 -10.53 -0.48 22.11
C GLU A 421 -9.40 0.41 21.58
N LEU A 422 -9.37 0.69 20.27
CA LEU A 422 -8.39 1.57 19.67
C LEU A 422 -8.63 3.04 20.06
N ILE A 423 -9.89 3.49 20.11
CA ILE A 423 -10.33 4.84 20.49
C ILE A 423 -9.76 5.25 21.85
N GLU A 424 -9.66 4.31 22.79
CA GLU A 424 -9.08 4.57 24.12
C GLU A 424 -7.55 4.56 24.14
N LEU A 425 -6.91 3.91 23.17
CA LEU A 425 -5.46 3.68 23.16
C LEU A 425 -4.68 4.77 22.41
N ILE A 426 -5.30 5.45 21.45
CA ILE A 426 -4.64 6.38 20.53
C ILE A 426 -5.29 7.75 20.45
N VAL A 427 -4.53 8.70 19.92
CA VAL A 427 -4.94 10.08 19.63
C VAL A 427 -4.76 10.31 18.13
N PRO A 428 -5.84 10.51 17.37
CA PRO A 428 -5.73 10.80 15.94
C PRO A 428 -5.12 12.18 15.71
N MET A 429 -4.19 12.23 14.76
CA MET A 429 -3.57 13.45 14.22
C MET A 429 -4.10 13.67 12.81
N ILE A 430 -4.99 14.64 12.66
CA ILE A 430 -5.64 14.96 11.39
C ILE A 430 -4.81 16.00 10.67
N TRP A 431 -4.45 15.74 9.42
CA TRP A 431 -3.52 16.60 8.69
C TRP A 431 -4.06 16.90 7.29
N THR A 432 -3.85 18.13 6.86
CA THR A 432 -3.96 18.55 5.47
C THR A 432 -3.25 19.89 5.36
N TYR A 433 -2.56 20.08 4.25
CA TYR A 433 -1.75 21.28 4.02
C TYR A 433 -2.31 22.14 2.89
N VAL A 434 -3.58 21.94 2.51
CA VAL A 434 -4.26 22.78 1.53
C VAL A 434 -4.61 24.14 2.12
N ASP A 435 -4.75 25.14 1.25
CA ASP A 435 -5.19 26.49 1.62
C ASP A 435 -6.56 26.48 2.31
N ASP A 436 -7.52 25.71 1.79
CA ASP A 436 -8.89 25.65 2.31
C ASP A 436 -9.22 24.28 2.89
N VAL A 437 -8.95 24.13 4.19
CA VAL A 437 -9.19 22.91 4.96
C VAL A 437 -10.68 22.50 4.95
N LYS A 438 -11.60 23.47 4.85
CA LYS A 438 -13.05 23.20 4.92
C LYS A 438 -13.57 22.42 3.71
N LEU A 439 -12.91 22.55 2.56
CA LEU A 439 -13.25 21.78 1.36
C LEU A 439 -12.73 20.34 1.41
N TRP A 440 -11.79 20.06 2.32
CA TRP A 440 -11.13 18.76 2.41
C TRP A 440 -11.85 17.78 3.34
N PHE A 441 -12.44 18.28 4.43
CA PHE A 441 -13.13 17.46 5.43
C PHE A 441 -14.63 17.81 5.49
N ASP A 442 -15.48 16.83 5.20
CA ASP A 442 -16.93 16.99 5.29
C ASP A 442 -17.47 16.76 6.71
N ASP A 443 -18.76 17.02 6.91
CA ASP A 443 -19.41 16.83 8.22
C ASP A 443 -19.34 15.38 8.72
N GLY A 444 -19.46 14.40 7.81
CA GLY A 444 -19.37 12.98 8.15
C GLY A 444 -17.98 12.59 8.67
N PHE A 445 -16.92 13.17 8.10
CA PHE A 445 -15.57 13.01 8.61
C PHE A 445 -15.45 13.45 10.08
N TRP A 446 -15.97 14.62 10.43
CA TRP A 446 -15.85 15.15 11.79
C TRP A 446 -16.66 14.36 12.82
N VAL A 447 -17.84 13.85 12.44
CA VAL A 447 -18.64 12.94 13.29
C VAL A 447 -17.87 11.67 13.63
N LYS A 448 -17.09 11.12 12.70
CA LYS A 448 -16.23 9.97 12.99
C LYS A 448 -15.18 10.31 14.03
N PHE A 449 -14.49 11.43 13.87
CA PHE A 449 -13.40 11.77 14.79
C PHE A 449 -13.88 12.33 16.13
N SER A 450 -15.16 12.68 16.29
CA SER A 450 -15.72 13.10 17.59
C SER A 450 -15.81 11.97 18.61
N MET A 451 -15.70 10.71 18.19
CA MET A 451 -15.70 9.55 19.08
C MET A 451 -14.39 9.40 19.87
N PHE A 452 -13.30 10.02 19.42
CA PHE A 452 -12.02 9.99 20.13
C PHE A 452 -12.04 10.96 21.31
N ARG A 453 -11.44 10.52 22.42
CA ARG A 453 -11.36 11.33 23.66
C ARG A 453 -10.74 12.70 23.40
N GLU A 454 -9.72 12.74 22.55
CA GLU A 454 -9.08 13.96 22.10
C GLU A 454 -8.55 13.76 20.67
N VAL A 455 -8.51 14.84 19.91
CA VAL A 455 -8.03 14.89 18.53
C VAL A 455 -6.99 16.00 18.43
N TRP A 456 -5.95 15.78 17.64
CA TRP A 456 -5.01 16.83 17.27
C TRP A 456 -5.08 17.08 15.77
N VAL A 457 -4.76 18.31 15.38
CA VAL A 457 -4.62 18.66 13.96
C VAL A 457 -3.17 19.03 13.66
N ALA A 458 -2.78 18.86 12.40
CA ALA A 458 -1.47 19.24 11.92
C ALA A 458 -1.59 20.15 10.69
N SER A 459 -1.03 21.34 10.82
CA SER A 459 -0.84 22.32 9.75
C SER A 459 0.62 22.31 9.30
N SER A 460 1.00 23.17 8.35
CA SER A 460 2.38 23.29 7.88
C SER A 460 2.87 24.73 7.85
N PHE A 461 4.17 24.92 8.11
CA PHE A 461 4.88 26.18 7.83
C PHE A 461 5.92 26.05 6.70
N LYS A 462 6.26 24.82 6.32
CA LYS A 462 7.11 24.49 5.16
C LYS A 462 6.88 23.05 4.71
N GLY A 463 7.36 22.72 3.51
CA GLY A 463 7.37 21.36 2.97
C GLY A 463 6.01 20.90 2.48
N SER A 464 5.16 21.84 2.09
CA SER A 464 3.83 21.57 1.53
C SER A 464 3.48 22.43 0.31
N SER A 465 4.41 23.28 -0.14
CA SER A 465 4.20 24.19 -1.27
C SER A 465 4.49 23.52 -2.64
N GLY A 466 4.94 22.27 -2.66
CA GLY A 466 5.29 21.47 -3.84
C GLY A 466 6.60 20.70 -3.65
N GLU A 467 6.72 19.54 -4.31
CA GLU A 467 7.81 18.58 -4.10
C GLU A 467 9.19 19.11 -4.53
N THR A 468 9.19 20.09 -5.43
CA THR A 468 10.41 20.74 -5.97
C THR A 468 10.54 22.19 -5.53
N THR A 469 9.67 22.65 -4.64
CA THR A 469 9.67 24.02 -4.15
C THR A 469 10.84 24.22 -3.18
N THR A 470 11.62 25.29 -3.41
CA THR A 470 12.86 25.57 -2.67
C THR A 470 12.68 26.64 -1.57
N MET A 471 11.61 27.43 -1.66
CA MET A 471 11.27 28.53 -0.77
C MET A 471 9.81 28.42 -0.31
N SER A 472 9.54 28.71 0.96
CA SER A 472 8.17 28.72 1.50
C SER A 472 7.41 29.97 1.12
N TYR A 473 6.15 29.81 0.70
CA TYR A 473 5.26 30.92 0.42
C TYR A 473 4.40 31.22 1.66
N ILE A 474 4.59 32.40 2.25
CA ILE A 474 3.95 32.76 3.53
C ILE A 474 2.42 32.73 3.42
N ALA A 475 1.85 33.19 2.31
CA ALA A 475 0.41 33.27 2.11
C ALA A 475 -0.27 31.89 2.19
N HIS A 476 0.34 30.87 1.58
CA HIS A 476 -0.13 29.48 1.59
C HIS A 476 -0.21 28.96 3.03
N HIS A 477 0.88 29.09 3.79
CA HIS A 477 0.98 28.57 5.14
C HIS A 477 0.10 29.35 6.13
N GLN A 478 0.04 30.68 6.06
CA GLN A 478 -0.87 31.47 6.90
C GLN A 478 -2.34 31.15 6.61
N ARG A 479 -2.71 30.99 5.34
CA ARG A 479 -4.08 30.60 4.97
C ARG A 479 -4.41 29.21 5.50
N ASN A 480 -3.48 28.25 5.39
CA ASN A 480 -3.64 26.93 5.99
C ASN A 480 -3.86 27.01 7.52
N GLN A 481 -3.11 27.86 8.25
CA GLN A 481 -3.35 28.06 9.69
C GLN A 481 -4.75 28.62 9.97
N GLN A 482 -5.14 29.68 9.25
CA GLN A 482 -6.42 30.32 9.46
C GLN A 482 -7.59 29.36 9.18
N THR A 483 -7.56 28.64 8.07
CA THR A 483 -8.65 27.72 7.71
C THR A 483 -8.68 26.49 8.60
N TRP A 484 -7.54 26.07 9.17
CA TRP A 484 -7.51 25.07 10.25
C TRP A 484 -8.24 25.55 11.51
N LEU A 485 -7.97 26.78 11.96
CA LEU A 485 -8.65 27.36 13.12
C LEU A 485 -10.17 27.46 12.91
N GLU A 486 -10.59 27.87 11.70
CA GLU A 486 -12.00 27.91 11.32
C GLU A 486 -12.63 26.51 11.30
N ALA A 487 -11.95 25.52 10.69
CA ALA A 487 -12.43 24.14 10.63
C ALA A 487 -12.56 23.52 12.03
N MET A 488 -11.58 23.74 12.91
CA MET A 488 -11.63 23.30 14.31
C MET A 488 -12.80 23.95 15.06
N TYR A 489 -13.00 25.26 14.89
CA TYR A 489 -14.12 25.97 15.51
C TYR A 489 -15.48 25.40 15.06
N ILE A 490 -15.65 25.16 13.75
CA ILE A 490 -16.88 24.59 13.19
C ILE A 490 -17.09 23.16 13.70
N ALA A 491 -16.08 22.30 13.63
CA ALA A 491 -16.17 20.90 14.03
C ALA A 491 -16.38 20.74 15.55
N SER A 492 -15.77 21.59 16.38
CA SER A 492 -16.01 21.59 17.82
C SER A 492 -17.45 21.98 18.16
N ASN A 493 -17.99 23.02 17.51
CA ASN A 493 -19.34 23.50 17.80
C ASN A 493 -20.44 22.58 17.25
N ARG A 494 -20.31 22.13 15.99
CA ARG A 494 -21.32 21.32 15.30
C ARG A 494 -21.25 19.84 15.66
N HIS A 495 -20.05 19.27 15.71
CA HIS A 495 -19.83 17.82 15.83
C HIS A 495 -19.25 17.40 17.18
N LYS A 496 -19.03 18.35 18.10
CA LYS A 496 -18.49 18.10 19.45
C LYS A 496 -17.12 17.40 19.44
N VAL A 497 -16.32 17.63 18.40
CA VAL A 497 -14.93 17.14 18.35
C VAL A 497 -14.10 17.83 19.43
N ASN A 498 -13.44 17.04 20.27
CA ASN A 498 -12.58 17.55 21.32
C ASN A 498 -11.14 17.74 20.82
N PHE A 499 -10.81 18.94 20.33
CA PHE A 499 -9.45 19.26 19.91
C PHE A 499 -8.56 19.61 21.10
N ALA A 500 -7.44 18.90 21.24
CA ALA A 500 -6.45 19.16 22.28
C ALA A 500 -5.34 20.12 21.83
N GLY A 501 -5.10 20.27 20.53
CA GLY A 501 -4.11 21.22 20.02
C GLY A 501 -3.85 21.12 18.52
N ILE A 502 -2.95 21.99 18.06
CA ILE A 502 -2.43 22.05 16.69
C ILE A 502 -0.91 21.84 16.70
N VAL A 503 -0.42 21.01 15.79
CA VAL A 503 1.01 20.86 15.49
C VAL A 503 1.32 21.58 14.19
N ILE A 504 2.35 22.42 14.18
CA ILE A 504 2.84 23.07 12.95
C ILE A 504 4.00 22.24 12.42
N THR A 505 3.80 21.60 11.28
CA THR A 505 4.78 20.70 10.67
C THR A 505 5.70 21.43 9.69
N GLY A 506 6.91 20.90 9.53
CA GLY A 506 7.90 21.42 8.59
C GLY A 506 8.65 20.30 7.89
N TRP A 507 8.02 19.70 6.87
CA TRP A 507 8.57 18.56 6.15
C TRP A 507 9.81 18.94 5.34
N SER A 508 10.81 18.06 5.32
CA SER A 508 12.02 18.26 4.49
C SER A 508 11.91 17.57 3.13
N ARG A 509 11.03 16.56 3.00
CA ARG A 509 10.76 15.81 1.78
C ARG A 509 9.31 15.33 1.80
N TYR A 510 8.74 15.13 0.62
CA TYR A 510 7.42 14.50 0.45
C TYR A 510 7.47 12.97 0.59
N ASP A 511 8.65 12.40 0.34
CA ASP A 511 8.98 11.01 0.63
C ASP A 511 10.49 10.93 0.89
N HIS A 512 10.92 9.94 1.67
CA HIS A 512 12.31 9.76 2.06
C HIS A 512 13.30 9.63 0.89
N MET A 513 12.85 9.22 -0.29
CA MET A 513 13.66 9.10 -1.51
C MET A 513 13.49 10.26 -2.49
N LEU A 514 12.58 11.20 -2.22
CA LEU A 514 12.39 12.39 -3.05
C LEU A 514 13.32 13.53 -2.65
N SER A 515 13.50 14.50 -3.53
CA SER A 515 14.36 15.67 -3.31
C SER A 515 14.00 16.49 -2.08
N LEU A 516 15.00 17.17 -1.52
CA LEU A 516 14.82 18.15 -0.44
C LEU A 516 13.97 19.34 -0.90
N CYS A 517 12.90 19.63 -0.18
CA CYS A 517 12.11 20.85 -0.37
C CYS A 517 12.32 21.80 0.81
N GLU A 518 12.11 23.10 0.56
CA GLU A 518 11.97 24.16 1.57
C GLU A 518 12.88 24.01 2.82
N LEU A 519 14.10 24.56 2.74
CA LEU A 519 15.09 24.46 3.82
C LEU A 519 14.62 25.19 5.09
N LEU A 520 14.94 24.64 6.26
CA LEU A 520 14.47 25.21 7.54
C LEU A 520 14.88 26.67 7.76
N PRO A 521 16.16 27.08 7.58
CA PRO A 521 16.56 28.48 7.78
C PRO A 521 15.83 29.45 6.84
N SER A 522 15.57 29.05 5.59
CA SER A 522 14.83 29.88 4.64
C SER A 522 13.31 29.89 4.89
N SER A 523 12.82 29.03 5.78
CA SER A 523 11.40 28.93 6.13
C SER A 523 11.04 29.62 7.46
N ILE A 524 12.02 30.22 8.15
CA ILE A 524 11.79 30.91 9.44
C ILE A 524 10.78 32.06 9.32
N PRO A 525 10.78 32.89 8.26
CA PRO A 525 9.71 33.87 8.07
C PRO A 525 8.33 33.22 7.99
N SER A 526 8.17 32.13 7.23
CA SER A 526 6.91 31.39 7.14
C SER A 526 6.45 30.86 8.50
N LEU A 527 7.37 30.36 9.33
CA LEU A 527 7.08 29.93 10.70
C LEU A 527 6.59 31.09 11.59
N ALA A 528 7.27 32.25 11.55
CA ALA A 528 6.90 33.40 12.37
C ALA A 528 5.48 33.91 12.03
N TYR A 529 5.16 33.95 10.74
CA TYR A 529 3.85 34.34 10.23
C TYR A 529 2.77 33.29 10.53
N ALA A 530 3.08 32.00 10.40
CA ALA A 530 2.16 30.92 10.81
C ALA A 530 1.85 30.99 12.32
N LEU A 531 2.86 31.24 13.16
CA LEU A 531 2.69 31.40 14.61
C LEU A 531 1.84 32.62 14.96
N GLN A 532 2.00 33.75 14.26
CA GLN A 532 1.11 34.90 14.40
C GLN A 532 -0.35 34.47 14.23
N THR A 533 -0.65 33.81 13.12
CA THR A 533 -2.03 33.44 12.79
C THR A 533 -2.62 32.50 13.84
N ILE A 534 -1.83 31.54 14.35
CA ILE A 534 -2.27 30.63 15.41
C ILE A 534 -2.48 31.35 16.75
N VAL A 535 -1.56 32.24 17.15
CA VAL A 535 -1.64 32.94 18.44
C VAL A 535 -2.80 33.92 18.50
N TYR A 536 -3.08 34.62 17.39
CA TYR A 536 -4.15 35.64 17.34
C TYR A 536 -5.49 35.09 16.86
N GLY A 537 -5.52 33.91 16.24
CA GLY A 537 -6.72 33.29 15.71
C GLY A 537 -7.12 33.78 14.31
N TYR A 538 -6.39 34.73 13.74
CA TYR A 538 -6.62 35.32 12.41
C TYR A 538 -5.34 35.94 11.84
N ILE A 539 -5.32 36.22 10.53
CA ILE A 539 -4.23 36.93 9.87
C ILE A 539 -4.31 38.42 10.21
N ASP A 540 -3.31 38.92 10.95
CA ASP A 540 -3.22 40.32 11.37
C ASP A 540 -2.14 41.03 10.53
N TYR A 541 -2.58 41.86 9.60
CA TYR A 541 -1.69 42.55 8.66
C TYR A 541 -0.78 43.58 9.35
N GLU A 542 -1.23 44.24 10.41
CA GLU A 542 -0.38 45.21 11.13
C GLU A 542 0.72 44.49 11.93
N LYS A 543 0.38 43.37 12.55
CA LYS A 543 1.38 42.54 13.22
C LYS A 543 2.32 41.85 12.25
N ASN A 544 1.87 41.47 11.06
CA ASN A 544 2.74 40.96 10.00
C ASN A 544 3.85 41.98 9.65
N ILE A 545 3.52 43.28 9.59
CA ILE A 545 4.51 44.35 9.38
C ILE A 545 5.48 44.43 10.56
N THR A 546 4.96 44.36 11.79
CA THR A 546 5.78 44.39 13.02
C THR A 546 6.71 43.17 13.10
N ILE A 547 6.23 41.98 12.74
CA ILE A 547 7.02 40.75 12.69
C ILE A 547 8.13 40.87 11.64
N SER A 548 7.79 41.36 10.44
CA SER A 548 8.77 41.61 9.38
C SER A 548 9.90 42.52 9.85
N THR A 549 9.55 43.69 10.41
CA THR A 549 10.51 44.75 10.70
C THR A 549 11.23 44.56 12.03
N SER A 550 10.53 44.18 13.09
CA SER A 550 11.06 44.17 14.46
C SER A 550 11.55 42.80 14.90
N LEU A 551 10.88 41.72 14.49
CA LEU A 551 11.24 40.35 14.90
C LEU A 551 12.22 39.71 13.91
N LEU A 552 11.93 39.79 12.62
CA LEU A 552 12.78 39.24 11.56
C LEU A 552 13.88 40.23 11.13
N GLY A 553 13.71 41.52 11.42
CA GLY A 553 14.67 42.55 11.06
C GLY A 553 14.79 42.78 9.56
N CYS A 554 13.74 42.47 8.80
CA CYS A 554 13.76 42.57 7.35
C CYS A 554 13.47 44.00 6.86
N ASP A 555 14.27 44.47 5.91
CA ASP A 555 14.11 45.78 5.24
C ASP A 555 12.85 45.87 4.36
N ARG A 556 12.32 44.71 3.97
CA ARG A 556 11.16 44.52 3.10
C ARG A 556 10.32 43.36 3.59
N MET A 557 9.11 43.26 3.06
CA MET A 557 8.24 42.13 3.35
C MET A 557 8.86 40.82 2.79
N PRO A 558 8.99 39.77 3.61
CA PRO A 558 9.41 38.44 3.19
C PRO A 558 8.49 37.85 2.10
N LEU A 559 8.99 36.83 1.40
CA LEU A 559 8.33 36.17 0.27
C LEU A 559 6.89 35.73 0.59
N TRP A 560 5.92 36.55 0.17
CA TRP A 560 4.51 36.32 0.44
C TRP A 560 3.91 35.24 -0.47
N GLU A 561 4.10 35.41 -1.78
CA GLU A 561 3.58 34.55 -2.84
C GLU A 561 4.64 34.39 -3.94
N LYS A 562 4.50 33.33 -4.74
CA LYS A 562 5.39 33.04 -5.87
C LYS A 562 5.45 34.16 -6.92
N SER A 563 4.39 34.94 -7.05
CA SER A 563 4.27 36.06 -8.00
C SER A 563 5.07 37.31 -7.58
N MET A 564 5.57 37.35 -6.34
CA MET A 564 6.25 38.52 -5.78
C MET A 564 7.60 38.75 -6.47
N GLN A 565 7.78 39.93 -7.06
CA GLN A 565 9.01 40.34 -7.72
C GLN A 565 9.83 41.24 -6.79
N VAL A 566 10.64 40.65 -5.92
CA VAL A 566 11.76 41.38 -5.33
C VAL A 566 13.06 40.74 -5.82
N THR A 567 14.13 41.53 -5.88
CA THR A 567 15.45 41.11 -6.33
C THR A 567 16.41 40.84 -5.18
N TYR A 568 16.19 41.49 -4.03
CA TYR A 568 16.96 41.31 -2.81
C TYR A 568 16.14 41.69 -1.59
N ILE A 569 16.52 41.10 -0.46
CA ILE A 569 16.00 41.36 0.89
C ILE A 569 17.19 41.29 1.84
N THR A 570 17.17 42.10 2.90
CA THR A 570 18.13 42.00 4.01
C THR A 570 17.36 41.82 5.31
N CYS A 571 17.78 40.87 6.14
CA CYS A 571 17.13 40.54 7.40
C CYS A 571 18.17 40.34 8.51
N SER A 572 17.72 40.13 9.76
CA SER A 572 18.64 39.94 10.91
C SER A 572 18.28 38.77 11.82
N PHE A 573 17.36 37.90 11.41
CA PHE A 573 16.97 36.71 12.19
C PHE A 573 18.01 35.59 12.10
N PRO A 574 18.07 34.65 13.06
CA PRO A 574 18.96 33.50 12.98
C PRO A 574 18.72 32.65 11.71
N GLY A 575 19.73 32.56 10.83
CA GLY A 575 19.60 31.88 9.54
C GLY A 575 19.15 32.77 8.38
N HIS A 576 19.07 34.09 8.58
CA HIS A 576 18.78 35.06 7.52
C HIS A 576 19.74 34.94 6.33
N GLU A 577 21.01 34.60 6.53
CA GLU A 577 21.98 34.48 5.44
C GLU A 577 21.56 33.42 4.41
N MET A 578 20.97 32.32 4.87
CA MET A 578 20.43 31.29 3.98
C MET A 578 19.18 31.79 3.26
N TYR A 579 18.31 32.53 3.97
CA TYR A 579 17.12 33.12 3.37
C TYR A 579 17.46 34.12 2.25
N GLU A 580 18.41 35.01 2.49
CA GLU A 580 18.89 36.01 1.52
C GLU A 580 19.53 35.36 0.29
N ILE A 581 20.37 34.33 0.48
CA ILE A 581 20.95 33.54 -0.61
C ILE A 581 19.87 32.83 -1.43
N MET A 582 18.91 32.20 -0.74
CA MET A 582 17.79 31.52 -1.40
C MET A 582 16.84 32.48 -2.11
N TYR A 583 16.79 33.74 -1.69
CA TYR A 583 16.10 34.81 -2.39
C TYR A 583 16.82 35.19 -3.70
N GLN A 584 18.15 35.28 -3.66
CA GLN A 584 18.98 35.52 -4.85
C GLN A 584 18.89 34.36 -5.85
N TYR A 585 18.72 33.13 -5.38
CA TYR A 585 18.55 31.94 -6.23
C TYR A 585 17.39 32.09 -7.23
N ASP A 586 16.20 32.55 -6.80
CA ASP A 586 15.07 32.73 -7.72
C ASP A 586 15.36 33.79 -8.79
N THR A 587 15.98 34.90 -8.39
CA THR A 587 16.40 35.96 -9.32
C THR A 587 17.43 35.43 -10.32
N LEU A 588 18.40 34.65 -9.86
CA LEU A 588 19.42 34.02 -10.70
C LEU A 588 18.81 33.00 -11.68
N LEU A 589 17.79 32.25 -11.26
CA LEU A 589 17.07 31.34 -12.16
C LEU A 589 16.32 32.09 -13.26
N ARG A 590 15.70 33.23 -12.95
CA ARG A 590 15.05 34.08 -13.96
C ARG A 590 16.08 34.61 -14.97
N GLN A 591 17.21 35.13 -14.47
CA GLN A 591 18.31 35.59 -15.32
C GLN A 591 18.88 34.45 -16.19
N TYR A 592 18.97 33.23 -15.63
CA TYR A 592 19.36 32.03 -16.37
C TYR A 592 18.38 31.75 -17.52
N GLU A 593 17.06 31.73 -17.27
CA GLU A 593 16.09 31.45 -18.32
C GLU A 593 16.08 32.53 -19.41
N GLU A 594 16.20 33.80 -19.05
CA GLU A 594 16.31 34.90 -20.00
C GLU A 594 17.57 34.79 -20.87
N THR A 595 18.73 34.56 -20.24
CA THR A 595 20.01 34.41 -20.95
C THR A 595 20.01 33.18 -21.83
N MET A 596 19.51 32.05 -21.32
CA MET A 596 19.46 30.79 -22.06
C MET A 596 18.45 30.83 -23.20
N SER A 597 17.32 31.53 -23.04
CA SER A 597 16.39 31.80 -24.13
C SER A 597 17.08 32.53 -25.28
N PHE A 598 17.80 33.63 -24.96
CA PHE A 598 18.60 34.35 -25.95
C PHE A 598 19.67 33.47 -26.61
N VAL A 599 20.42 32.72 -25.83
CA VAL A 599 21.50 31.85 -26.32
C VAL A 599 20.95 30.72 -27.19
N ARG A 600 19.82 30.11 -26.83
CA ARG A 600 19.19 29.02 -27.59
C ARG A 600 18.67 29.50 -28.95
N LEU A 601 18.32 30.79 -29.10
CA LEU A 601 17.93 31.36 -30.39
C LEU A 601 19.10 31.41 -31.38
N PHE A 602 20.30 31.79 -30.93
CA PHE A 602 21.47 31.97 -31.80
C PHE A 602 22.40 30.75 -31.85
N ILE A 603 22.40 29.93 -30.80
CA ILE A 603 23.17 28.70 -30.67
C ILE A 603 22.20 27.57 -30.38
N THR A 604 21.52 27.13 -31.44
CA THR A 604 20.58 26.01 -31.40
C THR A 604 21.31 24.66 -31.32
N ASP A 605 20.58 23.58 -31.08
CA ASP A 605 21.14 22.21 -31.06
C ASP A 605 21.82 21.82 -32.38
N ILE A 606 21.39 22.39 -33.51
CA ILE A 606 22.02 22.15 -34.81
C ILE A 606 23.45 22.71 -34.81
N HIS A 607 23.66 23.92 -34.28
CA HIS A 607 24.99 24.53 -34.17
C HIS A 607 25.91 23.66 -33.31
N LEU A 608 25.40 23.17 -32.17
CA LEU A 608 26.13 22.29 -31.25
C LEU A 608 26.52 20.96 -31.94
N ARG A 609 25.58 20.33 -32.65
CA ARG A 609 25.82 19.03 -33.32
C ARG A 609 26.73 19.13 -34.54
N GLN A 610 26.54 20.16 -35.36
CA GLN A 610 27.28 20.36 -36.61
C GLN A 610 28.56 21.19 -36.39
N ASN A 611 28.87 21.56 -35.14
CA ASN A 611 30.09 22.28 -34.74
C ASN A 611 30.34 23.56 -35.54
N TYR A 612 29.33 24.41 -35.73
CA TYR A 612 29.51 25.72 -36.35
C TYR A 612 28.84 26.84 -35.55
N ILE A 613 29.31 28.08 -35.77
CA ILE A 613 28.78 29.27 -35.09
C ILE A 613 28.67 30.48 -36.02
N HIS A 614 27.82 31.44 -35.63
CA HIS A 614 27.79 32.78 -36.23
C HIS A 614 28.67 33.72 -35.40
N TYR A 615 29.79 34.22 -35.95
CA TYR A 615 30.81 34.97 -35.20
C TYR A 615 30.27 36.08 -34.28
N LYS A 616 29.59 37.10 -34.84
CA LYS A 616 29.09 38.25 -34.06
C LYS A 616 28.08 37.86 -32.96
N ARG A 617 27.10 37.01 -33.30
CA ARG A 617 26.09 36.52 -32.34
C ARG A 617 26.71 35.65 -31.26
N SER A 618 27.71 34.85 -31.59
CA SER A 618 28.43 34.04 -30.62
C SER A 618 29.25 34.86 -29.63
N GLN A 619 29.86 35.96 -30.06
CA GLN A 619 30.52 36.90 -29.13
C GLN A 619 29.51 37.51 -28.14
N GLU A 620 28.34 37.94 -28.63
CA GLU A 620 27.26 38.47 -27.78
C GLU A 620 26.75 37.42 -26.78
N CYS A 621 26.51 36.18 -27.25
CA CYS A 621 26.14 35.06 -26.39
C CYS A 621 27.22 34.76 -25.34
N LEU A 622 28.49 34.77 -25.74
CA LEU A 622 29.61 34.48 -24.84
C LEU A 622 29.70 35.50 -23.71
N GLN A 623 29.58 36.79 -24.01
CA GLN A 623 29.60 37.84 -22.99
C GLN A 623 28.50 37.66 -21.95
N ARG A 624 27.26 37.33 -22.39
CA ARG A 624 26.14 37.10 -21.47
C ARG A 624 26.31 35.82 -20.65
N LEU A 625 26.85 34.76 -21.26
CA LEU A 625 27.09 33.48 -20.58
C LEU A 625 28.19 33.58 -19.52
N ILE A 626 29.29 34.28 -19.80
CA ILE A 626 30.38 34.49 -18.82
C ILE A 626 29.84 35.26 -17.61
N TYR A 627 29.11 36.35 -17.85
CA TYR A 627 28.48 37.10 -16.75
C TYR A 627 27.55 36.22 -15.91
N LEU A 628 26.74 35.37 -16.55
CA LEU A 628 25.88 34.43 -15.85
C LEU A 628 26.68 33.37 -15.08
N GLU A 629 27.74 32.81 -15.66
CA GLU A 629 28.62 31.84 -15.00
C GLU A 629 29.23 32.41 -13.73
N ASP A 630 29.74 33.65 -13.77
CA ASP A 630 30.30 34.33 -12.58
C ASP A 630 29.26 34.45 -11.46
N GLN A 631 28.02 34.85 -11.79
CA GLN A 631 26.93 34.90 -10.80
C GLN A 631 26.59 33.52 -10.24
N MET A 632 26.63 32.47 -11.07
CA MET A 632 26.37 31.10 -10.63
C MET A 632 27.47 30.57 -9.72
N ILE A 633 28.75 30.87 -10.01
CA ILE A 633 29.89 30.49 -9.15
C ILE A 633 29.79 31.21 -7.80
N TYR A 634 29.45 32.50 -7.81
CA TYR A 634 29.22 33.27 -6.59
C TYR A 634 28.13 32.62 -5.74
N PHE A 635 26.98 32.28 -6.33
CA PHE A 635 25.89 31.61 -5.63
C PHE A 635 26.32 30.26 -5.04
N ILE A 636 27.00 29.40 -5.79
CA ILE A 636 27.48 28.09 -5.30
C ILE A 636 28.36 28.28 -4.06
N THR A 637 29.31 29.21 -4.14
CA THR A 637 30.28 29.47 -3.07
C THR A 637 29.59 30.02 -1.83
N ALA A 638 28.68 30.99 -2.00
CA ALA A 638 27.90 31.58 -0.92
C ALA A 638 26.99 30.55 -0.27
N PHE A 639 26.23 29.78 -1.06
CA PHE A 639 25.32 28.75 -0.58
C PHE A 639 26.06 27.68 0.20
N GLN A 640 27.17 27.15 -0.32
CA GLN A 640 27.96 26.14 0.40
C GLN A 640 28.51 26.66 1.72
N ARG A 641 29.03 27.90 1.72
CA ARG A 641 29.54 28.53 2.93
C ARG A 641 28.47 28.62 4.01
N VAL A 642 27.25 29.04 3.66
CA VAL A 642 26.15 29.17 4.63
C VAL A 642 25.56 27.81 5.01
N CYS A 643 25.43 26.89 4.06
CA CYS A 643 24.82 25.58 4.26
C CYS A 643 25.56 24.74 5.34
N VAL A 644 26.89 24.81 5.38
CA VAL A 644 27.72 24.06 6.34
C VAL A 644 27.47 24.46 7.80
N PHE A 645 26.94 25.66 8.07
CA PHE A 645 26.58 26.06 9.44
C PHE A 645 25.30 25.38 9.95
N PHE A 646 24.38 25.00 9.06
CA PHE A 646 23.07 24.47 9.44
C PHE A 646 22.91 22.98 9.15
N PHE A 647 23.67 22.47 8.19
CA PHE A 647 23.49 21.13 7.66
C PHE A 647 24.82 20.40 7.49
N THR A 648 24.75 19.08 7.42
CA THR A 648 25.89 18.26 7.04
C THR A 648 26.27 18.52 5.56
N PRO A 649 27.56 18.37 5.19
CA PRO A 649 28.03 18.73 3.84
C PRO A 649 27.31 18.01 2.68
N ASP A 650 26.77 16.82 2.94
CA ASP A 650 25.98 16.03 1.98
C ASP A 650 24.68 16.73 1.59
N ILE A 651 24.01 17.42 2.51
CA ILE A 651 22.76 18.14 2.24
C ILE A 651 22.98 19.28 1.24
N GLY A 652 24.05 20.06 1.43
CA GLY A 652 24.38 21.15 0.51
C GLY A 652 24.73 20.63 -0.90
N SER A 653 25.49 19.52 -0.95
CA SER A 653 25.82 18.84 -2.21
C SER A 653 24.56 18.30 -2.90
N GLU A 654 23.70 17.59 -2.18
CA GLU A 654 22.46 17.03 -2.69
C GLU A 654 21.54 18.12 -3.26
N TRP A 655 21.36 19.20 -2.50
CA TRP A 655 20.51 20.32 -2.90
C TRP A 655 21.02 20.97 -4.20
N LEU A 656 22.33 21.27 -4.26
CA LEU A 656 22.96 21.82 -5.47
C LEU A 656 22.82 20.87 -6.66
N GLN A 657 23.06 19.57 -6.48
CA GLN A 657 22.97 18.59 -7.56
C GLN A 657 21.56 18.49 -8.13
N THR A 658 20.56 18.54 -7.24
CA THR A 658 19.15 18.45 -7.60
C THR A 658 18.68 19.69 -8.36
N TYR A 659 18.95 20.89 -7.83
CA TYR A 659 18.29 22.11 -8.28
C TYR A 659 19.14 22.99 -9.21
N PHE A 660 20.46 22.95 -9.07
CA PHE A 660 21.35 23.96 -9.63
C PHE A 660 22.38 23.41 -10.63
N MET A 661 23.08 22.32 -10.31
CA MET A 661 24.26 21.87 -11.05
C MET A 661 23.99 21.50 -12.51
N ARG A 662 22.80 21.01 -12.84
CA ARG A 662 22.43 20.74 -14.24
C ARG A 662 22.47 22.02 -15.08
N LYS A 663 21.92 23.13 -14.56
CA LYS A 663 21.88 24.43 -15.25
C LYS A 663 23.29 25.01 -15.38
N PHE A 664 24.08 24.91 -14.31
CA PHE A 664 25.47 25.35 -14.32
C PHE A 664 26.29 24.65 -15.41
N ARG A 665 26.21 23.32 -15.47
CA ARG A 665 26.91 22.53 -16.51
C ARG A 665 26.45 22.87 -17.92
N GLU A 666 25.18 23.21 -18.13
CA GLU A 666 24.68 23.66 -19.45
C GLU A 666 25.33 24.98 -19.88
N VAL A 667 25.47 25.94 -18.97
CA VAL A 667 26.17 27.21 -19.22
C VAL A 667 27.64 26.96 -19.57
N GLN A 668 28.36 26.21 -18.72
CA GLN A 668 29.78 25.89 -18.95
C GLN A 668 30.01 25.17 -20.28
N TYR A 669 29.13 24.22 -20.62
CA TYR A 669 29.22 23.50 -21.88
C TYR A 669 29.10 24.45 -23.09
N ARG A 670 28.17 25.41 -23.04
CA ARG A 670 27.96 26.37 -24.13
C ARG A 670 29.09 27.39 -24.23
N ILE A 671 29.64 27.86 -23.11
CA ILE A 671 30.83 28.73 -23.07
C ILE A 671 32.00 28.03 -23.77
N ASN A 672 32.37 26.83 -23.28
CA ASN A 672 33.46 26.05 -23.83
C ASN A 672 33.29 25.75 -25.33
N PHE A 673 32.05 25.46 -25.76
CA PHE A 673 31.73 25.26 -27.16
C PHE A 673 31.99 26.53 -27.99
N ILE A 674 31.49 27.69 -27.55
CA ILE A 674 31.61 28.96 -28.27
C ILE A 674 33.08 29.40 -28.33
N GLU A 675 33.80 29.38 -27.22
CA GLU A 675 35.21 29.79 -27.17
C GLU A 675 36.08 28.96 -28.10
N ARG A 676 35.93 27.64 -28.06
CA ARG A 676 36.64 26.72 -28.95
C ARG A 676 36.32 27.05 -30.42
N ARG A 677 35.06 27.27 -30.76
CA ARG A 677 34.65 27.56 -32.14
C ARG A 677 35.09 28.94 -32.62
N LEU A 678 35.08 29.97 -31.77
CA LEU A 678 35.61 31.30 -32.11
C LEU A 678 37.11 31.25 -32.43
N LYS A 679 37.88 30.37 -31.77
CA LYS A 679 39.31 30.18 -32.05
C LYS A 679 39.59 29.34 -33.30
N THR A 680 38.80 28.29 -33.53
CA THR A 680 39.07 27.27 -34.55
C THR A 680 38.37 27.48 -35.89
N GLN A 681 37.26 28.21 -35.95
CA GLN A 681 36.48 28.38 -37.17
C GLN A 681 37.05 29.52 -38.01
N THR A 682 37.68 29.17 -39.13
CA THR A 682 38.31 30.12 -40.05
C THR A 682 37.44 30.44 -41.28
N SER A 683 36.35 29.70 -41.52
CA SER A 683 35.46 29.89 -42.66
C SER A 683 33.98 29.83 -42.26
N TRP A 684 33.15 30.60 -42.98
CA TRP A 684 31.69 30.65 -42.83
C TRP A 684 31.03 30.35 -44.17
N PRO A 685 30.74 29.08 -44.48
CA PRO A 685 30.10 28.72 -45.75
C PRO A 685 28.68 29.29 -45.82
N GLN A 686 28.22 29.59 -47.04
CA GLN A 686 26.86 30.10 -47.29
C GLN A 686 25.77 29.18 -46.70
N ARG A 687 26.03 27.86 -46.67
CA ARG A 687 25.23 26.87 -45.94
C ARG A 687 26.15 25.96 -45.10
N PRO A 688 26.14 26.07 -43.76
CA PRO A 688 27.02 25.30 -42.87
C PRO A 688 26.50 23.88 -42.54
N LEU A 689 25.57 23.35 -43.35
CA LEU A 689 24.99 22.02 -43.16
C LEU A 689 25.52 21.08 -44.24
N PRO A 690 25.85 19.82 -43.90
CA PRO A 690 26.26 18.84 -44.91
C PRO A 690 25.15 18.60 -45.93
N ASN A 691 25.50 18.45 -47.22
CA ASN A 691 24.54 18.24 -48.30
C ASN A 691 23.73 16.94 -48.19
N ASN A 692 24.16 15.98 -47.35
CA ASN A 692 23.39 14.79 -47.01
C ASN A 692 22.39 15.12 -45.90
N THR A 693 21.18 15.52 -46.28
CA THR A 693 20.01 15.55 -45.39
C THR A 693 19.66 14.12 -44.98
N ALA A 694 20.26 13.63 -43.90
CA ALA A 694 19.77 12.43 -43.23
C ALA A 694 18.37 12.73 -42.68
N PHE A 695 17.37 11.93 -43.04
CA PHE A 695 16.03 12.01 -42.48
C PHE A 695 16.10 11.93 -40.95
N ILE A 696 15.32 12.76 -40.25
CA ILE A 696 15.21 12.69 -38.78
C ILE A 696 14.40 11.43 -38.44
N PHE A 697 15.11 10.32 -38.23
CA PHE A 697 14.48 9.07 -37.79
C PHE A 697 14.16 9.12 -36.30
N VAL A 698 12.88 9.29 -35.97
CA VAL A 698 12.39 9.11 -34.61
C VAL A 698 12.12 7.63 -34.37
N LYS A 699 13.09 6.94 -33.76
CA LYS A 699 12.92 5.51 -33.44
C LYS A 699 11.97 5.38 -32.24
N ARG A 700 10.74 4.93 -32.51
CA ARG A 700 9.76 4.63 -31.47
C ARG A 700 10.22 3.39 -30.68
N ARG A 701 10.07 3.41 -29.35
CA ARG A 701 10.47 2.29 -28.47
C ARG A 701 9.74 0.98 -28.81
N ASN A 702 8.57 1.03 -29.45
CA ASN A 702 7.81 -0.12 -29.94
C ASN A 702 7.17 0.18 -31.31
N ILE A 703 7.69 -0.49 -32.35
CA ILE A 703 7.20 -0.79 -33.72
C ILE A 703 6.55 0.34 -34.57
N THR A 704 6.90 0.28 -35.88
CA THR A 704 6.60 1.09 -37.08
C THR A 704 7.20 2.49 -37.16
N ASN A 705 8.16 2.62 -38.09
CA ASN A 705 8.75 3.86 -38.57
C ASN A 705 7.64 4.80 -39.05
N LEU A 706 7.52 5.97 -38.42
CA LEU A 706 6.88 7.11 -39.07
C LEU A 706 7.97 7.86 -39.84
N ASN A 707 7.93 7.78 -41.17
CA ASN A 707 8.58 8.78 -41.99
C ASN A 707 7.71 10.05 -41.89
N LEU A 708 8.15 11.01 -41.09
CA LEU A 708 7.61 12.37 -41.17
C LEU A 708 8.26 13.02 -42.39
N LEU A 709 7.41 13.37 -43.37
CA LEU A 709 7.76 14.19 -44.54
C LEU A 709 8.27 15.57 -44.12
#